data_AF-A0A9P1D6P8-F1
#
_entry.id   AF-A0A9P1D6P8-F1
#
_cell.length_a   1.000
_cell.length_b   1.000
_cell.length_c   1.000
_cell.angle_alpha   90.00
_cell.angle_beta   90.00
_cell.angle_gamma   90.00
#
_symmetry.space_group_name_H-M   'P 1'
#
loop_
_entity.id
_entity.type
_entity.pdbx_description
1 polymer ?
#
loop_
_entity_poly.entity_id
_entity_poly.type
_entity_poly.pdbx_seq_one_letter_code
_entity_poly.pdbx_strand_id
1 'polypeptide(L)'
;MKAMKVLKLNLKRPAASGLESLERKEGMSLEDKMELFRKKGNKDVGSFLDSLTKQQREALWQRFASARASLKDGEADAMWAEVAKGKGSDGPKKKLLGTFLKLGGDLKGKKDLWHKELLTYSKSSGERHTEEWVPFQAILKRFGLQECLRHEWQFSLRKSVAWTEEEARHSFQGESNVKVEAAHWLELKAKGLLEDGAEDKTLADKALQDVLPNNSKGSGNKQPLALKDKSEDEKVGKALPKKEAALRVTRMVKLLKAVKKDVGAAKGKPLDECLAKLEELQKMGDKVSLEDAKGKLFDAAIQIKKGPSVQALALAATKSGANSADLQQLASLGNYGRSSEHIASQMISKYCKSDSIKLPEPYFVDTPVRVRTADDWVVAVKPVALYLPHEWFAWLQLEEQAAGFEQLEEFWENHPMGDPKLDGNPIMEGCGKYLPLILHGDGGAFQRADSILVLSMRSLLSSSSVAHSQMLLLALPKSAIHKSEILAEDTMHCLWSVLTWSMQHMYFGKFPEKAADGKDWQHKSARGQKAGTLLNSAGLCGMIFAITADGEFFQNEYKLPGSSHAECCWSCGANRSSHPHNDYRAGAKWRETIKNHKDSNPTDHLIMTVPGINGYTLAYDSLHILELGVSAHIVANFMFDMVVKAELPGSSFEARLKELFRKLSGLYTELATDSSNQVRRLHLSTFCQPNKKWDSFPELSGVKAKQVRHLIPPLLELSQDLVDESSYKKHRLECIKNLNQMYEAMECQGLHPDESAYEQYKRSTEKCLLHYSKLAKIAISQNILQWNTVHKHHLACHMPEQFRHLNCRFVSTYSGETMVGFMASLGHACLNGTPPHLVPAKVAWRYRLGLHLRVTHGDFDLVDSEEEL
;
A
#
# COMPACT_ATOMS: atom_id res chain seq x y z
N MET A 1 -75.50 -12.39 28.03
CA MET A 1 -75.67 -13.26 29.22
C MET A 1 -74.35 -13.96 29.53
N LYS A 2 -74.33 -14.78 30.60
CA LYS A 2 -73.25 -15.73 30.97
C LYS A 2 -72.91 -16.73 29.85
N ALA A 3 -71.86 -17.57 29.89
CA ALA A 3 -70.48 -17.51 30.43
C ALA A 3 -69.83 -18.90 30.28
N MET A 4 -68.50 -18.99 30.06
CA MET A 4 -67.70 -20.25 30.05
C MET A 4 -68.12 -21.25 28.93
N LYS A 5 -67.52 -22.44 28.70
CA LYS A 5 -66.39 -23.18 29.31
C LYS A 5 -65.84 -24.20 28.29
N VAL A 6 -64.53 -24.42 28.15
CA VAL A 6 -63.96 -25.54 27.36
C VAL A 6 -62.80 -26.23 28.09
N LEU A 7 -63.08 -27.42 28.63
CA LEU A 7 -62.24 -28.43 29.31
C LEU A 7 -63.14 -29.69 29.41
N LYS A 8 -62.76 -30.99 29.36
CA LYS A 8 -61.52 -31.82 29.32
C LYS A 8 -62.01 -33.23 28.82
N LEU A 9 -61.24 -34.22 28.34
CA LEU A 9 -59.83 -34.46 27.95
C LEU A 9 -59.78 -35.78 27.13
N ASN A 10 -58.67 -36.10 26.44
CA ASN A 10 -57.95 -37.41 26.41
C ASN A 10 -57.01 -37.49 25.17
N LEU A 11 -55.68 -37.41 25.28
CA LEU A 11 -54.67 -38.29 25.91
C LEU A 11 -54.18 -39.46 25.02
N LYS A 12 -52.97 -39.30 24.47
CA LYS A 12 -51.87 -40.29 24.54
C LYS A 12 -50.49 -39.62 24.34
N ARG A 13 -49.45 -40.27 24.86
CA ARG A 13 -47.99 -40.05 24.82
C ARG A 13 -47.34 -41.44 24.96
N PRO A 14 -46.01 -41.67 24.78
CA PRO A 14 -44.89 -40.78 24.43
C PRO A 14 -44.45 -41.03 22.95
N ALA A 15 -43.27 -40.68 22.40
CA ALA A 15 -41.95 -40.32 22.93
C ALA A 15 -41.23 -39.21 22.12
N ALA A 16 -39.91 -39.03 22.30
CA ALA A 16 -39.24 -37.73 22.19
C ALA A 16 -38.23 -37.56 21.02
N SER A 17 -38.34 -36.42 20.34
CA SER A 17 -37.30 -35.60 19.67
C SER A 17 -37.99 -34.30 19.19
N GLY A 18 -37.33 -33.17 18.95
CA GLY A 18 -35.96 -32.74 19.27
C GLY A 18 -35.72 -31.31 18.74
N LEU A 19 -35.48 -30.33 19.63
CA LEU A 19 -35.17 -28.91 19.36
C LEU A 19 -36.03 -28.18 18.29
N GLU A 20 -37.12 -27.52 18.72
CA GLU A 20 -37.67 -26.37 17.96
C GLU A 20 -36.82 -25.10 18.18
N SER A 21 -36.77 -24.27 17.14
CA SER A 21 -35.82 -23.15 16.97
C SER A 21 -36.17 -21.87 17.75
N LEU A 22 -35.17 -21.00 17.90
CA LEU A 22 -35.32 -19.63 18.37
C LEU A 22 -35.57 -18.69 17.19
N GLU A 23 -36.74 -18.81 16.55
CA GLU A 23 -37.07 -17.98 15.39
C GLU A 23 -37.15 -16.48 15.73
N ARG A 24 -36.85 -15.65 14.73
CA ARG A 24 -36.87 -14.18 14.84
C ARG A 24 -38.30 -13.65 15.00
N LYS A 25 -38.81 -13.63 16.23
CA LYS A 25 -39.95 -12.78 16.57
C LYS A 25 -39.50 -11.32 16.62
N GLU A 26 -39.72 -10.63 15.50
CA GLU A 26 -39.55 -9.18 15.42
C GLU A 26 -40.52 -8.47 16.40
N GLY A 27 -40.11 -7.31 16.90
CA GLY A 27 -40.86 -6.53 17.90
C GLY A 27 -40.56 -6.81 19.38
N MET A 28 -39.83 -7.88 19.74
CA MET A 28 -39.45 -8.11 21.16
C MET A 28 -38.29 -7.20 21.62
N SER A 29 -38.46 -6.57 22.79
CA SER A 29 -37.44 -5.73 23.45
C SER A 29 -36.22 -6.54 23.91
N LEU A 30 -35.13 -5.86 24.28
CA LEU A 30 -33.95 -6.53 24.83
C LEU A 30 -34.28 -7.13 26.21
N GLU A 31 -35.07 -6.43 26.99
CA GLU A 31 -35.58 -6.79 28.32
C GLU A 31 -36.41 -8.09 28.26
N ASP A 32 -37.38 -8.17 27.34
CA ASP A 32 -38.20 -9.36 27.15
C ASP A 32 -37.37 -10.55 26.69
N LYS A 33 -36.39 -10.32 25.81
CA LYS A 33 -35.45 -11.37 25.35
C LYS A 33 -34.55 -11.86 26.48
N MET A 34 -34.02 -10.97 27.32
CA MET A 34 -33.23 -11.33 28.52
C MET A 34 -34.06 -12.12 29.53
N GLU A 35 -35.31 -11.71 29.79
CA GLU A 35 -36.19 -12.42 30.71
C GLU A 35 -36.68 -13.76 30.15
N LEU A 36 -36.89 -13.87 28.82
CA LEU A 36 -37.18 -15.14 28.15
C LEU A 36 -35.97 -16.10 28.18
N PHE A 37 -34.74 -15.58 28.10
CA PHE A 37 -33.52 -16.36 28.30
C PHE A 37 -33.46 -16.89 29.74
N ARG A 38 -33.66 -16.01 30.74
CA ARG A 38 -33.69 -16.36 32.17
C ARG A 38 -34.74 -17.43 32.47
N LYS A 39 -35.96 -17.28 31.98
CA LYS A 39 -37.08 -18.23 32.17
C LYS A 39 -36.89 -19.59 31.49
N LYS A 40 -36.08 -19.68 30.42
CA LYS A 40 -35.81 -20.96 29.73
C LYS A 40 -34.54 -21.69 30.22
N GLY A 41 -33.84 -21.15 31.21
CA GLY A 41 -32.93 -21.85 32.13
C GLY A 41 -31.58 -22.36 31.59
N ASN A 42 -31.56 -22.97 30.39
CA ASN A 42 -30.43 -23.74 29.89
C ASN A 42 -30.19 -23.50 28.38
N LYS A 43 -30.15 -22.23 27.96
CA LYS A 43 -29.84 -21.83 26.58
C LYS A 43 -28.38 -21.47 26.40
N ASP A 44 -27.83 -21.81 25.23
CA ASP A 44 -26.52 -21.33 24.79
C ASP A 44 -26.53 -19.81 24.56
N VAL A 45 -25.45 -19.15 24.96
CA VAL A 45 -25.28 -17.70 24.88
C VAL A 45 -24.95 -17.25 23.46
N GLY A 46 -24.32 -18.10 22.62
CA GLY A 46 -24.16 -17.83 21.19
C GLY A 46 -25.51 -17.69 20.50
N SER A 47 -26.34 -18.74 20.57
CA SER A 47 -27.71 -18.75 20.01
C SER A 47 -28.60 -17.59 20.52
N PHE A 48 -28.36 -17.12 21.75
CA PHE A 48 -29.02 -15.93 22.28
C PHE A 48 -28.50 -14.64 21.65
N LEU A 49 -27.18 -14.44 21.59
CA LEU A 49 -26.56 -13.28 20.94
C LEU A 49 -26.98 -13.18 19.46
N ASP A 50 -27.11 -14.32 18.77
CA ASP A 50 -27.52 -14.34 17.37
C ASP A 50 -29.01 -14.02 17.12
N SER A 51 -29.84 -14.14 18.17
CA SER A 51 -31.23 -13.65 18.17
C SER A 51 -31.38 -12.13 18.42
N LEU A 52 -30.27 -11.42 18.63
CA LEU A 52 -30.23 -9.97 18.86
C LEU A 52 -29.78 -9.21 17.59
N THR A 53 -30.40 -8.05 17.35
CA THR A 53 -29.92 -7.07 16.35
C THR A 53 -28.58 -6.47 16.79
N LYS A 54 -27.83 -5.83 15.87
CA LYS A 54 -26.53 -5.19 16.19
C LYS A 54 -26.64 -4.24 17.39
N GLN A 55 -27.61 -3.32 17.36
CA GLN A 55 -27.91 -2.38 18.45
C GLN A 55 -28.28 -3.11 19.76
N GLN A 56 -29.06 -4.20 19.70
CA GLN A 56 -29.41 -4.99 20.89
C GLN A 56 -28.18 -5.72 21.50
N ARG A 57 -27.23 -6.17 20.67
CA ARG A 57 -25.96 -6.75 21.16
C ARG A 57 -25.09 -5.68 21.82
N GLU A 58 -24.93 -4.52 21.17
CA GLU A 58 -24.14 -3.39 21.68
C GLU A 58 -24.68 -2.88 23.03
N ALA A 59 -26.00 -2.69 23.14
CA ALA A 59 -26.65 -2.31 24.40
C ALA A 59 -26.49 -3.37 25.51
N LEU A 60 -26.52 -4.66 25.17
CA LEU A 60 -26.29 -5.74 26.15
C LEU A 60 -24.85 -5.74 26.68
N TRP A 61 -23.85 -5.61 25.80
CA TRP A 61 -22.44 -5.57 26.19
C TRP A 61 -22.10 -4.30 26.98
N GLN A 62 -22.67 -3.14 26.61
CA GLN A 62 -22.58 -1.89 27.40
C GLN A 62 -23.12 -2.08 28.82
N ARG A 63 -24.32 -2.66 28.97
CA ARG A 63 -24.91 -2.94 30.30
C ARG A 63 -24.07 -3.91 31.12
N PHE A 64 -23.56 -4.98 30.52
CA PHE A 64 -22.71 -5.97 31.20
C PHE A 64 -21.38 -5.35 31.68
N ALA A 65 -20.73 -4.54 30.83
CA ALA A 65 -19.51 -3.81 31.21
C ALA A 65 -19.77 -2.81 32.35
N SER A 66 -20.88 -2.07 32.29
CA SER A 66 -21.29 -1.13 33.33
C SER A 66 -21.61 -1.85 34.65
N ALA A 67 -22.31 -2.99 34.60
CA ALA A 67 -22.63 -3.79 35.78
C ALA A 67 -21.37 -4.33 36.47
N ARG A 68 -20.38 -4.83 35.71
CA ARG A 68 -19.07 -5.23 36.27
C ARG A 68 -18.36 -4.04 36.93
N ALA A 69 -18.21 -2.92 36.21
CA ALA A 69 -17.55 -1.73 36.74
C ALA A 69 -18.24 -1.17 38.01
N SER A 70 -19.56 -1.34 38.14
CA SER A 70 -20.31 -0.91 39.33
C SER A 70 -19.95 -1.66 40.62
N LEU A 71 -19.35 -2.86 40.52
CA LEU A 71 -18.88 -3.63 41.67
C LEU A 71 -17.69 -2.96 42.40
N LYS A 72 -16.91 -2.12 41.69
CA LYS A 72 -15.70 -1.46 42.19
C LYS A 72 -14.70 -2.39 42.89
N ASP A 73 -14.57 -3.62 42.39
CA ASP A 73 -13.66 -4.62 42.95
C ASP A 73 -12.45 -4.83 42.03
N GLY A 74 -11.26 -4.45 42.52
CA GLY A 74 -10.01 -4.56 41.77
C GLY A 74 -9.50 -5.99 41.59
N GLU A 75 -9.93 -6.94 42.44
CA GLU A 75 -9.56 -8.34 42.34
C GLU A 75 -10.38 -9.05 41.24
N ALA A 76 -11.69 -8.81 41.21
CA ALA A 76 -12.56 -9.28 40.12
C ALA A 76 -12.22 -8.63 38.78
N ASP A 77 -11.82 -7.35 38.76
CA ASP A 77 -11.39 -6.68 37.54
C ASP A 77 -10.01 -7.16 37.05
N ALA A 78 -9.11 -7.58 37.96
CA ALA A 78 -7.89 -8.29 37.61
C ALA A 78 -8.18 -9.69 37.04
N MET A 79 -9.00 -10.52 37.72
CA MET A 79 -9.43 -11.83 37.21
C MET A 79 -10.17 -11.72 35.87
N TRP A 80 -10.96 -10.67 35.66
CA TRP A 80 -11.59 -10.38 34.36
C TRP A 80 -10.56 -10.00 33.29
N ALA A 81 -9.53 -9.22 33.64
CA ALA A 81 -8.44 -8.90 32.71
C ALA A 81 -7.61 -10.13 32.32
N GLU A 82 -7.43 -11.07 33.24
CA GLU A 82 -6.75 -12.35 33.03
C GLU A 82 -7.57 -13.34 32.17
N VAL A 83 -8.83 -13.59 32.54
CA VAL A 83 -9.68 -14.64 31.93
C VAL A 83 -10.46 -14.15 30.70
N ALA A 84 -10.70 -12.84 30.57
CA ALA A 84 -11.64 -12.26 29.60
C ALA A 84 -11.07 -11.09 28.77
N LYS A 85 -9.75 -11.05 28.53
CA LYS A 85 -9.10 -10.22 27.47
C LYS A 85 -8.22 -11.09 26.55
N GLY A 86 -7.78 -10.54 25.42
CA GLY A 86 -6.88 -11.22 24.48
C GLY A 86 -7.55 -12.24 23.54
N LYS A 87 -6.74 -12.81 22.63
CA LYS A 87 -7.17 -13.76 21.59
C LYS A 87 -7.55 -15.11 22.23
N GLY A 88 -8.74 -15.63 21.93
CA GLY A 88 -9.31 -16.84 22.57
C GLY A 88 -10.27 -16.59 23.73
N SER A 89 -10.35 -15.36 24.25
CA SER A 89 -11.22 -15.01 25.40
C SER A 89 -12.74 -15.04 25.14
N ASP A 90 -13.19 -15.29 23.91
CA ASP A 90 -14.62 -15.27 23.53
C ASP A 90 -15.45 -16.32 24.27
N GLY A 91 -14.94 -17.55 24.43
CA GLY A 91 -15.62 -18.61 25.19
C GLY A 91 -15.85 -18.23 26.67
N PRO A 92 -14.81 -17.83 27.43
CA PRO A 92 -14.96 -17.29 28.78
C PRO A 92 -15.88 -16.06 28.87
N LYS A 93 -15.76 -15.09 27.95
CA LYS A 93 -16.65 -13.91 27.89
C LYS A 93 -18.12 -14.31 27.74
N LYS A 94 -18.44 -15.22 26.82
CA LYS A 94 -19.80 -15.71 26.59
C LYS A 94 -20.34 -16.48 27.81
N LYS A 95 -19.52 -17.30 28.48
CA LYS A 95 -19.91 -17.97 29.73
C LYS A 95 -20.24 -16.97 30.85
N LEU A 96 -19.36 -15.98 31.07
CA LEU A 96 -19.55 -14.95 32.09
C LEU A 96 -20.75 -14.03 31.79
N LEU A 97 -20.99 -13.69 30.52
CA LEU A 97 -22.23 -13.03 30.08
C LEU A 97 -23.46 -13.91 30.35
N GLY A 98 -23.36 -15.23 30.14
CA GLY A 98 -24.39 -16.21 30.50
C GLY A 98 -24.73 -16.18 31.99
N THR A 99 -23.73 -16.05 32.87
CA THR A 99 -23.93 -15.85 34.31
C THR A 99 -24.65 -14.53 34.59
N PHE A 100 -24.22 -13.40 34.00
CA PHE A 100 -24.92 -12.11 34.11
C PHE A 100 -26.40 -12.18 33.67
N LEU A 101 -26.68 -12.85 32.55
CA LEU A 101 -28.04 -13.08 32.05
C LEU A 101 -28.88 -13.96 33.01
N LYS A 102 -28.30 -15.05 33.54
CA LYS A 102 -28.95 -15.91 34.55
C LYS A 102 -29.25 -15.16 35.85
N LEU A 103 -28.38 -14.22 36.25
CA LEU A 103 -28.58 -13.35 37.40
C LEU A 103 -29.60 -12.22 37.15
N GLY A 104 -30.16 -12.10 35.94
CA GLY A 104 -31.22 -11.14 35.59
C GLY A 104 -30.72 -9.78 35.09
N GLY A 105 -29.46 -9.69 34.64
CA GLY A 105 -28.89 -8.43 34.14
C GLY A 105 -28.37 -7.49 35.24
N ASP A 106 -28.20 -7.97 36.47
CA ASP A 106 -27.61 -7.22 37.58
C ASP A 106 -26.65 -8.10 38.41
N LEU A 107 -25.51 -7.52 38.81
CA LEU A 107 -24.48 -8.10 39.66
C LEU A 107 -24.48 -7.47 41.09
N LYS A 108 -25.19 -6.37 41.30
CA LYS A 108 -25.27 -5.64 42.57
C LYS A 108 -25.83 -6.57 43.66
N GLY A 109 -25.10 -6.67 44.78
CA GLY A 109 -25.44 -7.59 45.87
C GLY A 109 -25.21 -9.08 45.58
N LYS A 110 -24.62 -9.45 44.43
CA LYS A 110 -24.33 -10.85 44.03
C LYS A 110 -22.83 -11.11 43.82
N LYS A 111 -21.99 -10.24 44.41
CA LYS A 111 -20.54 -10.21 44.27
C LYS A 111 -19.89 -11.58 44.49
N ASP A 112 -20.24 -12.28 45.56
CA ASP A 112 -19.57 -13.53 45.92
C ASP A 112 -19.86 -14.66 44.93
N LEU A 113 -21.06 -14.66 44.32
CA LEU A 113 -21.41 -15.58 43.24
C LEU A 113 -20.58 -15.28 41.97
N TRP A 114 -20.40 -14.00 41.66
CA TRP A 114 -19.61 -13.53 40.51
C TRP A 114 -18.11 -13.84 40.68
N HIS A 115 -17.53 -13.58 41.86
CA HIS A 115 -16.15 -14.00 42.17
C HIS A 115 -16.01 -15.53 42.13
N LYS A 116 -16.99 -16.29 42.64
CA LYS A 116 -16.94 -17.77 42.62
C LYS A 116 -16.96 -18.34 41.20
N GLU A 117 -17.75 -17.76 40.30
CA GLU A 117 -17.74 -18.12 38.88
C GLU A 117 -16.40 -17.75 38.22
N LEU A 118 -15.88 -16.53 38.41
CA LEU A 118 -14.55 -16.12 37.93
C LEU A 118 -13.44 -17.09 38.40
N LEU A 119 -13.42 -17.41 39.70
CA LEU A 119 -12.49 -18.38 40.31
C LEU A 119 -12.67 -19.81 39.79
N THR A 120 -13.84 -20.16 39.27
CA THR A 120 -14.09 -21.47 38.65
C THR A 120 -13.52 -21.52 37.23
N TYR A 121 -13.54 -20.40 36.50
CA TYR A 121 -12.98 -20.31 35.15
C TYR A 121 -11.46 -20.05 35.11
N SER A 122 -10.88 -19.38 36.11
CA SER A 122 -9.41 -19.33 36.27
C SER A 122 -8.80 -20.65 36.78
N LYS A 123 -9.59 -21.51 37.45
CA LYS A 123 -9.13 -22.86 37.86
C LYS A 123 -9.35 -23.94 36.80
N SER A 124 -10.35 -23.81 35.93
CA SER A 124 -10.57 -24.74 34.81
C SER A 124 -9.74 -24.45 33.56
N SER A 125 -8.93 -23.39 33.58
CA SER A 125 -7.81 -23.14 32.65
C SER A 125 -6.48 -23.73 33.19
N GLY A 126 -6.55 -24.64 34.16
CA GLY A 126 -5.44 -25.16 34.95
C GLY A 126 -4.52 -26.19 34.28
N GLU A 127 -3.96 -25.90 33.10
CA GLU A 127 -2.59 -26.33 32.81
C GLU A 127 -1.64 -25.18 33.14
N ARG A 128 -0.92 -25.31 34.25
CA ARG A 128 0.05 -24.29 34.70
C ARG A 128 1.30 -24.29 33.82
N HIS A 129 1.29 -23.49 32.75
CA HIS A 129 2.53 -22.87 32.28
C HIS A 129 3.08 -21.99 33.41
N THR A 130 4.12 -22.45 34.09
CA THR A 130 4.91 -21.63 35.01
C THR A 130 5.81 -20.68 34.19
N GLU A 131 5.21 -19.62 33.66
CA GLU A 131 5.86 -18.60 32.84
C GLU A 131 5.78 -17.19 33.46
N GLU A 132 6.12 -17.08 34.76
CA GLU A 132 6.98 -15.96 35.11
C GLU A 132 8.37 -16.27 34.54
N TRP A 133 8.96 -15.29 33.84
CA TRP A 133 9.90 -15.49 32.73
C TRP A 133 9.25 -16.15 31.51
N VAL A 134 9.10 -15.35 30.45
CA VAL A 134 9.12 -15.84 29.07
C VAL A 134 10.58 -15.82 28.61
N PRO A 135 11.35 -16.92 28.71
CA PRO A 135 12.57 -17.04 27.93
C PRO A 135 12.19 -16.99 26.44
N PHE A 136 13.03 -16.34 25.64
CA PHE A 136 12.90 -16.15 24.18
C PHE A 136 12.45 -17.45 23.45
N GLN A 137 12.97 -18.57 23.95
CA GLN A 137 12.52 -19.96 23.82
C GLN A 137 11.00 -20.21 23.59
N ALA A 138 10.12 -19.66 24.42
CA ALA A 138 8.68 -19.97 24.38
C ALA A 138 7.97 -19.27 23.21
N ILE A 139 8.34 -18.02 22.92
CA ILE A 139 7.89 -17.28 21.73
C ILE A 139 8.35 -18.04 20.47
N LEU A 140 9.62 -18.46 20.43
CA LEU A 140 10.18 -19.18 19.28
C LEU A 140 9.59 -20.59 19.11
N LYS A 141 9.22 -21.28 20.20
CA LYS A 141 8.46 -22.54 20.13
C LYS A 141 7.02 -22.36 19.62
N ARG A 142 6.39 -21.20 19.87
CA ARG A 142 4.99 -20.94 19.54
C ARG A 142 4.77 -20.24 18.19
N PHE A 143 5.79 -19.54 17.66
CA PHE A 143 5.72 -18.78 16.41
C PHE A 143 6.84 -19.08 15.38
N GLY A 144 7.80 -19.95 15.71
CA GLY A 144 8.66 -20.64 14.75
C GLY A 144 9.55 -19.77 13.85
N LEU A 145 9.92 -20.34 12.69
CA LEU A 145 10.69 -19.69 11.61
C LEU A 145 10.02 -18.38 11.13
N GLN A 146 8.69 -18.42 11.12
CA GLN A 146 7.77 -17.42 10.61
C GLN A 146 8.03 -16.07 11.25
N GLU A 147 8.04 -15.96 12.58
CA GLU A 147 8.17 -14.66 13.26
C GLU A 147 9.59 -14.06 13.17
N CYS A 148 10.64 -14.88 12.99
CA CYS A 148 12.00 -14.39 12.75
C CYS A 148 12.14 -13.75 11.37
N LEU A 149 11.63 -14.43 10.33
CA LEU A 149 11.56 -13.88 8.97
C LEU A 149 10.62 -12.67 8.92
N ARG A 150 9.49 -12.73 9.62
CA ARG A 150 8.53 -11.63 9.77
C ARG A 150 9.19 -10.41 10.39
N HIS A 151 10.04 -10.53 11.42
CA HIS A 151 10.74 -9.38 11.98
C HIS A 151 11.79 -8.77 11.05
N GLU A 152 12.56 -9.57 10.30
CA GLU A 152 13.55 -9.03 9.33
C GLU A 152 12.86 -8.36 8.12
N TRP A 153 11.69 -8.89 7.72
CA TRP A 153 10.85 -8.34 6.65
C TRP A 153 10.04 -7.10 7.11
N GLN A 154 9.42 -7.14 8.30
CA GLN A 154 8.79 -6.00 8.95
C GLN A 154 9.79 -4.88 9.24
N PHE A 155 11.05 -5.19 9.58
CA PHE A 155 12.07 -4.16 9.76
C PHE A 155 12.36 -3.44 8.43
N SER A 156 12.32 -4.17 7.31
CA SER A 156 12.46 -3.58 5.97
C SER A 156 11.22 -2.74 5.60
N LEU A 157 10.01 -3.24 5.82
CA LEU A 157 8.75 -2.57 5.52
C LEU A 157 8.43 -1.38 6.45
N ARG A 158 8.57 -1.51 7.77
CA ARG A 158 8.34 -0.38 8.70
C ARG A 158 9.37 0.73 8.52
N LYS A 159 10.59 0.38 8.09
CA LYS A 159 11.58 1.36 7.66
C LYS A 159 11.19 1.98 6.31
N SER A 160 10.58 1.24 5.37
CA SER A 160 10.09 1.83 4.12
C SER A 160 8.86 2.73 4.35
N VAL A 161 7.87 2.36 5.17
CA VAL A 161 6.71 3.23 5.50
C VAL A 161 7.16 4.57 6.08
N ALA A 162 7.94 4.54 7.17
CA ALA A 162 8.49 5.76 7.77
C ALA A 162 9.35 6.56 6.78
N TRP A 163 10.13 5.88 5.94
CA TRP A 163 10.95 6.53 4.90
C TRP A 163 10.12 7.03 3.71
N THR A 164 8.93 6.50 3.41
CA THR A 164 8.00 7.03 2.40
C THR A 164 7.13 8.15 2.93
N GLU A 165 6.90 8.26 4.24
CA GLU A 165 6.34 9.49 4.85
C GLU A 165 7.40 10.59 4.96
N GLU A 166 8.66 10.21 5.23
CA GLU A 166 9.80 11.13 5.24
C GLU A 166 10.19 11.52 3.80
N GLU A 167 10.09 10.63 2.82
CA GLU A 167 10.16 10.98 1.39
C GLU A 167 8.88 11.62 0.85
N ALA A 168 7.69 11.48 1.44
CA ALA A 168 6.57 12.39 1.12
C ALA A 168 6.86 13.84 1.56
N ARG A 169 7.79 14.03 2.53
CA ARG A 169 8.33 15.34 2.91
C ARG A 169 9.59 15.75 2.14
N HIS A 170 10.36 14.80 1.59
CA HIS A 170 11.58 15.08 0.82
C HIS A 170 11.39 14.99 -0.71
N SER A 171 10.33 14.39 -1.25
CA SER A 171 9.87 14.51 -2.64
C SER A 171 9.19 15.86 -2.88
N PHE A 172 8.63 16.46 -1.82
CA PHE A 172 8.33 17.89 -1.73
C PHE A 172 9.58 18.77 -1.90
N GLN A 173 10.78 18.19 -1.76
CA GLN A 173 12.08 18.77 -2.18
C GLN A 173 12.63 18.12 -3.48
N GLY A 174 12.13 16.95 -3.91
CA GLY A 174 12.39 16.33 -5.22
C GLY A 174 11.76 17.11 -6.38
N GLU A 175 10.55 17.63 -6.20
CA GLU A 175 9.97 18.67 -7.07
C GLU A 175 10.71 20.01 -6.98
N SER A 176 11.68 20.14 -6.07
CA SER A 176 12.64 21.24 -6.14
C SER A 176 13.77 20.94 -7.13
N ASN A 177 13.97 19.72 -7.64
CA ASN A 177 15.03 19.47 -8.64
C ASN A 177 14.74 20.12 -10.00
N VAL A 178 13.48 20.20 -10.46
CA VAL A 178 13.10 21.04 -11.61
C VAL A 178 13.38 22.53 -11.32
N LYS A 179 13.29 22.92 -10.03
CA LYS A 179 13.61 24.27 -9.54
C LYS A 179 15.11 24.45 -9.29
N VAL A 180 15.90 23.37 -9.18
CA VAL A 180 17.37 23.35 -9.12
C VAL A 180 17.95 23.36 -10.52
N GLU A 181 17.34 22.70 -11.51
CA GLU A 181 17.68 22.94 -12.92
C GLU A 181 17.39 24.40 -13.29
N ALA A 182 16.23 24.95 -12.91
CA ALA A 182 15.96 26.38 -13.08
C ALA A 182 16.97 27.26 -12.31
N ALA A 183 17.33 26.91 -11.07
CA ALA A 183 18.33 27.64 -10.30
C ALA A 183 19.75 27.49 -10.88
N HIS A 184 20.09 26.37 -11.51
CA HIS A 184 21.40 26.13 -12.11
C HIS A 184 21.50 26.78 -13.50
N TRP A 185 20.39 26.88 -14.25
CA TRP A 185 20.27 27.78 -15.40
C TRP A 185 20.49 29.24 -14.98
N LEU A 186 19.89 29.68 -13.87
CA LEU A 186 20.13 31.00 -13.29
C LEU A 186 21.57 31.16 -12.76
N GLU A 187 22.18 30.10 -12.23
CA GLU A 187 23.55 30.08 -11.73
C GLU A 187 24.59 30.12 -12.87
N LEU A 188 24.33 29.43 -13.99
CA LEU A 188 25.13 29.49 -15.21
C LEU A 188 25.04 30.86 -15.88
N LYS A 189 23.85 31.48 -15.87
CA LYS A 189 23.68 32.89 -16.24
C LYS A 189 24.46 33.82 -15.30
N ALA A 190 24.37 33.62 -13.98
CA ALA A 190 25.10 34.41 -12.98
C ALA A 190 26.64 34.21 -13.04
N LYS A 191 27.11 33.07 -13.55
CA LYS A 191 28.53 32.78 -13.82
C LYS A 191 29.04 33.36 -15.15
N GLY A 192 28.17 34.00 -15.95
CA GLY A 192 28.56 34.63 -17.22
C GLY A 192 29.03 33.64 -18.28
N LEU A 193 28.62 32.37 -18.20
CA LEU A 193 28.97 31.30 -19.16
C LEU A 193 27.92 31.13 -20.27
N LEU A 194 26.89 31.99 -20.24
CA LEU A 194 25.98 32.24 -21.35
C LEU A 194 26.07 33.74 -21.66
N GLU A 195 26.53 34.07 -22.87
CA GLU A 195 26.30 35.38 -23.48
C GLU A 195 24.78 35.45 -23.86
N ASP A 196 24.17 36.56 -24.26
CA ASP A 196 24.55 37.46 -25.34
C ASP A 196 24.41 38.94 -24.91
N GLY A 197 25.51 39.58 -24.50
CA GLY A 197 25.54 41.02 -24.21
C GLY A 197 24.63 41.52 -23.08
N ALA A 198 24.58 40.80 -21.94
CA ALA A 198 23.59 41.05 -20.88
C ALA A 198 24.04 42.03 -19.75
N GLU A 199 23.24 43.05 -19.47
CA GLU A 199 23.51 44.15 -18.50
C GLU A 199 23.22 43.80 -17.01
N ASP A 200 23.25 42.51 -16.64
CA ASP A 200 22.55 41.95 -15.46
C ASP A 200 23.29 42.12 -14.09
N LYS A 201 23.93 43.27 -13.86
CA LYS A 201 25.03 43.40 -12.86
C LYS A 201 24.73 44.08 -11.52
N THR A 202 23.47 44.37 -11.17
CA THR A 202 23.12 45.14 -9.94
C THR A 202 22.06 44.50 -9.03
N LEU A 203 21.51 43.34 -9.39
CA LEU A 203 20.44 42.67 -8.63
C LEU A 203 20.92 41.46 -7.80
N ALA A 204 21.94 40.73 -8.24
CA ALA A 204 22.45 39.55 -7.54
C ALA A 204 23.07 39.89 -6.16
N ASP A 205 23.87 40.95 -6.08
CA ASP A 205 24.61 41.32 -4.85
C ASP A 205 23.69 41.68 -3.67
N LYS A 206 22.48 42.21 -3.94
CA LYS A 206 21.48 42.48 -2.90
C LYS A 206 20.92 41.19 -2.29
N ALA A 207 20.62 40.19 -3.13
CA ALA A 207 20.07 38.91 -2.67
C ALA A 207 21.08 38.12 -1.81
N LEU A 208 22.39 38.39 -1.95
CA LEU A 208 23.44 37.70 -1.21
C LEU A 208 23.66 38.27 0.22
N GLN A 209 23.25 39.51 0.50
CA GLN A 209 23.44 40.14 1.82
C GLN A 209 22.36 39.73 2.84
N ASP A 210 21.11 39.53 2.43
CA ASP A 210 20.00 39.22 3.35
C ASP A 210 20.04 37.79 3.95
N VAL A 211 20.88 36.90 3.41
CA VAL A 211 20.91 35.46 3.76
C VAL A 211 22.12 35.08 4.65
N LEU A 212 23.00 36.04 4.97
CA LEU A 212 24.23 35.81 5.74
C LEU A 212 24.23 36.56 7.10
N PRO A 213 23.73 35.95 8.19
CA PRO A 213 23.69 36.60 9.51
C PRO A 213 25.10 36.68 10.12
N ASN A 214 25.69 37.88 10.12
CA ASN A 214 27.07 38.10 10.57
C ASN A 214 27.14 39.00 11.83
N ASN A 215 27.44 38.36 12.98
CA ASN A 215 28.08 38.90 14.19
C ASN A 215 27.83 40.35 14.67
N SER A 216 27.30 40.52 15.90
CA SER A 216 28.02 41.32 16.93
C SER A 216 27.52 41.17 18.38
N LYS A 217 28.48 41.36 19.30
CA LYS A 217 28.42 41.49 20.77
C LYS A 217 27.45 42.60 21.24
N GLY A 218 26.85 42.63 22.44
CA GLY A 218 26.88 41.73 23.61
C GLY A 218 27.54 42.35 24.87
N SER A 219 26.84 42.42 26.03
CA SER A 219 27.44 42.78 27.33
C SER A 219 26.58 42.50 28.59
N GLY A 220 27.13 41.77 29.58
CA GLY A 220 26.78 41.85 31.02
C GLY A 220 25.52 41.09 31.51
N ASN A 221 25.41 40.71 32.79
CA ASN A 221 26.45 40.63 33.85
C ASN A 221 26.03 39.71 35.03
N LYS A 222 27.02 39.09 35.71
CA LYS A 222 27.02 38.54 37.10
C LYS A 222 25.94 37.54 37.60
N GLN A 223 26.42 36.35 37.98
CA GLN A 223 26.00 35.61 39.20
C GLN A 223 26.71 36.23 40.46
N PRO A 224 26.57 35.74 41.73
CA PRO A 224 25.77 34.62 42.29
C PRO A 224 25.04 34.88 43.65
N LEU A 225 24.39 33.82 44.17
CA LEU A 225 24.23 33.42 45.61
C LEU A 225 23.12 34.01 46.53
N ALA A 226 22.81 33.20 47.56
CA ALA A 226 22.00 33.43 48.78
C ALA A 226 20.46 33.56 48.64
N LEU A 227 19.61 33.23 49.64
CA LEU A 227 19.58 32.11 50.63
C LEU A 227 18.26 32.21 51.45
N LYS A 228 17.38 31.19 51.37
CA LYS A 228 16.33 30.86 52.40
C LYS A 228 15.26 31.94 52.72
N ASP A 229 14.16 31.64 53.43
CA ASP A 229 13.80 30.42 54.19
C ASP A 229 12.34 29.92 53.97
N LYS A 230 11.91 28.90 54.74
CA LYS A 230 10.64 28.16 54.63
C LYS A 230 9.36 28.96 54.93
N SER A 231 8.25 28.48 54.37
CA SER A 231 7.12 27.98 55.18
C SER A 231 6.70 26.59 54.69
N GLU A 232 6.05 25.80 55.56
CA GLU A 232 5.61 24.43 55.27
C GLU A 232 4.08 24.41 55.23
N ASP A 233 3.46 23.70 54.27
CA ASP A 233 2.62 22.54 54.62
C ASP A 233 2.13 21.70 53.39
N GLU A 234 1.46 20.59 53.69
CA GLU A 234 0.74 19.65 52.81
C GLU A 234 1.54 18.99 51.65
N LYS A 235 2.02 17.77 51.93
CA LYS A 235 2.50 16.81 50.92
C LYS A 235 1.35 15.89 50.48
N VAL A 236 1.27 15.56 49.18
CA VAL A 236 1.20 14.17 48.68
C VAL A 236 1.44 14.11 47.15
N GLY A 237 2.23 13.13 46.71
CA GLY A 237 2.11 12.54 45.35
C GLY A 237 2.74 13.25 44.14
N LYS A 238 4.08 13.18 43.95
CA LYS A 238 4.73 13.36 42.62
C LYS A 238 6.20 12.87 42.52
N ALA A 239 6.49 11.63 42.94
CA ALA A 239 7.88 11.13 43.11
C ALA A 239 8.35 10.00 42.16
N LEU A 240 7.48 9.35 41.39
CA LEU A 240 7.85 8.14 40.62
C LEU A 240 8.77 8.36 39.39
N PRO A 241 8.55 9.35 38.49
CA PRO A 241 9.15 9.32 37.15
C PRO A 241 10.68 9.29 37.07
N LYS A 242 11.39 9.98 37.98
CA LYS A 242 12.86 10.11 37.92
C LYS A 242 13.60 8.85 38.37
N LYS A 243 13.09 8.18 39.41
CA LYS A 243 13.62 6.89 39.89
C LYS A 243 13.51 5.81 38.81
N GLU A 244 12.41 5.82 38.06
CA GLU A 244 12.22 4.88 36.97
C GLU A 244 13.19 5.13 35.80
N ALA A 245 13.46 6.40 35.45
CA ALA A 245 14.46 6.76 34.45
C ALA A 245 15.86 6.26 34.85
N ALA A 246 16.30 6.51 36.09
CA ALA A 246 17.60 6.06 36.61
C ALA A 246 17.73 4.52 36.61
N LEU A 247 16.65 3.81 36.94
CA LEU A 247 16.59 2.34 36.91
C LEU A 247 16.67 1.79 35.48
N ARG A 248 15.98 2.43 34.52
CA ARG A 248 15.99 2.07 33.09
C ARG A 248 17.39 2.28 32.47
N VAL A 249 18.04 3.42 32.71
CA VAL A 249 19.43 3.68 32.27
C VAL A 249 20.39 2.63 32.86
N THR A 250 20.28 2.34 34.16
CA THR A 250 21.08 1.31 34.85
C THR A 250 20.92 -0.09 34.22
N ARG A 251 19.71 -0.45 33.77
CA ARG A 251 19.47 -1.73 33.08
C ARG A 251 20.09 -1.75 31.67
N MET A 252 19.99 -0.66 30.90
CA MET A 252 20.58 -0.60 29.56
C MET A 252 22.12 -0.55 29.55
N VAL A 253 22.77 0.08 30.54
CA VAL A 253 24.24 -0.02 30.69
C VAL A 253 24.67 -1.48 30.93
N LYS A 254 23.94 -2.24 31.76
CA LYS A 254 24.21 -3.67 31.95
C LYS A 254 24.01 -4.48 30.66
N LEU A 255 22.94 -4.20 29.90
CA LEU A 255 22.65 -4.89 28.65
C LEU A 255 23.73 -4.63 27.59
N LEU A 256 24.13 -3.36 27.39
CA LEU A 256 25.17 -2.97 26.45
C LEU A 256 26.55 -3.56 26.80
N LYS A 257 26.88 -3.67 28.10
CA LYS A 257 28.10 -4.37 28.56
C LYS A 257 28.10 -5.86 28.21
N ALA A 258 26.94 -6.53 28.28
CA ALA A 258 26.81 -7.92 27.84
C ALA A 258 26.99 -8.03 26.31
N VAL A 259 26.26 -7.22 25.53
CA VAL A 259 26.38 -7.21 24.06
C VAL A 259 27.81 -6.91 23.60
N LYS A 260 28.51 -5.94 24.21
CA LYS A 260 29.92 -5.65 23.90
C LYS A 260 30.82 -6.87 24.10
N LYS A 261 30.59 -7.66 25.16
CA LYS A 261 31.38 -8.85 25.49
C LYS A 261 31.28 -9.91 24.38
N ASP A 262 30.11 -10.05 23.78
CA ASP A 262 29.82 -11.08 22.77
C ASP A 262 30.16 -10.66 21.33
N VAL A 263 30.22 -9.35 21.05
CA VAL A 263 30.48 -8.79 19.69
C VAL A 263 31.97 -8.72 19.32
N GLY A 264 32.88 -8.79 20.30
CA GLY A 264 34.33 -8.84 20.09
C GLY A 264 35.00 -7.47 19.83
N ALA A 265 36.28 -7.37 20.22
CA ALA A 265 36.99 -6.10 20.39
C ALA A 265 36.99 -5.19 19.13
N ALA A 266 37.16 -5.75 17.93
CA ALA A 266 37.23 -4.98 16.69
C ALA A 266 35.89 -4.31 16.29
N LYS A 267 34.75 -4.93 16.62
CA LYS A 267 33.40 -4.42 16.29
C LYS A 267 32.77 -3.62 17.43
N GLY A 268 33.40 -3.58 18.61
CA GLY A 268 32.88 -2.91 19.82
C GLY A 268 33.02 -1.38 19.86
N LYS A 269 33.96 -0.77 19.12
CA LYS A 269 34.27 0.67 19.21
C LYS A 269 33.04 1.61 19.13
N PRO A 270 32.05 1.43 18.23
CA PRO A 270 30.87 2.31 18.18
C PRO A 270 29.96 2.20 19.41
N LEU A 271 29.96 1.06 20.11
CA LEU A 271 29.22 0.91 21.35
C LEU A 271 29.90 1.68 22.49
N ASP A 272 31.22 1.85 22.47
CA ASP A 272 31.98 2.39 23.59
C ASP A 272 31.66 3.86 23.90
N GLU A 273 31.45 4.68 22.87
CA GLU A 273 30.97 6.05 23.06
C GLU A 273 29.55 6.12 23.64
N CYS A 274 28.64 5.25 23.17
CA CYS A 274 27.28 5.18 23.72
C CYS A 274 27.28 4.67 25.17
N LEU A 275 28.16 3.72 25.48
CA LEU A 275 28.29 3.11 26.80
C LEU A 275 28.85 4.12 27.81
N ALA A 276 29.86 4.90 27.43
CA ALA A 276 30.37 6.00 28.25
C ALA A 276 29.30 7.07 28.53
N LYS A 277 28.59 7.55 27.49
CA LYS A 277 27.53 8.58 27.62
C LYS A 277 26.35 8.10 28.48
N LEU A 278 26.02 6.80 28.44
CA LEU A 278 25.01 6.21 29.33
C LEU A 278 25.52 5.96 30.76
N GLU A 279 26.81 5.70 30.97
CA GLU A 279 27.42 5.63 32.30
C GLU A 279 27.50 7.01 32.98
N GLU A 280 27.67 8.10 32.23
CA GLU A 280 27.58 9.47 32.76
C GLU A 280 26.17 9.78 33.26
N LEU A 281 25.14 9.48 32.45
CA LEU A 281 23.74 9.56 32.90
C LEU A 281 23.46 8.63 34.09
N GLN A 282 24.06 7.45 34.15
CA GLN A 282 23.91 6.55 35.29
C GLN A 282 24.46 7.16 36.60
N LYS A 283 25.60 7.86 36.55
CA LYS A 283 26.19 8.56 37.71
C LYS A 283 25.31 9.70 38.24
N MET A 284 24.41 10.25 37.43
CA MET A 284 23.49 11.31 37.84
C MET A 284 22.28 10.80 38.65
N GLY A 285 21.94 9.51 38.56
CA GLY A 285 20.88 8.87 39.35
C GLY A 285 19.52 9.56 39.25
N ASP A 286 18.83 9.73 40.39
CA ASP A 286 17.50 10.37 40.49
C ASP A 286 17.45 11.85 40.01
N LYS A 287 18.59 12.46 39.64
CA LYS A 287 18.65 13.81 39.08
C LYS A 287 18.45 13.85 37.55
N VAL A 288 18.53 12.71 36.87
CA VAL A 288 18.34 12.59 35.41
C VAL A 288 16.96 13.10 35.00
N SER A 289 16.90 13.89 33.91
CA SER A 289 15.63 14.29 33.29
C SER A 289 15.10 13.14 32.42
N LEU A 290 13.78 12.99 32.37
CA LEU A 290 13.16 11.89 31.63
C LEU A 290 13.35 12.06 30.12
N GLU A 291 13.36 13.30 29.64
CA GLU A 291 13.48 13.67 28.23
C GLU A 291 14.92 13.52 27.72
N ASP A 292 15.93 13.93 28.49
CA ASP A 292 17.34 13.69 28.14
C ASP A 292 17.66 12.19 28.13
N ALA A 293 17.12 11.43 29.10
CA ALA A 293 17.21 9.99 29.12
C ALA A 293 16.54 9.37 27.88
N LYS A 294 15.29 9.74 27.56
CA LYS A 294 14.58 9.26 26.35
C LYS A 294 15.42 9.50 25.10
N GLY A 295 15.95 10.71 24.91
CA GLY A 295 16.80 11.05 23.77
C GLY A 295 18.03 10.15 23.65
N LYS A 296 18.82 10.02 24.71
CA LYS A 296 20.07 9.23 24.66
C LYS A 296 19.84 7.71 24.67
N LEU A 297 18.73 7.23 25.23
CA LEU A 297 18.30 5.83 25.11
C LEU A 297 17.79 5.52 23.68
N PHE A 298 17.17 6.49 23.00
CA PHE A 298 16.76 6.39 21.59
C PHE A 298 17.97 6.41 20.65
N ASP A 299 18.95 7.29 20.87
CA ASP A 299 20.25 7.29 20.15
C ASP A 299 20.95 5.93 20.27
N ALA A 300 21.01 5.37 21.49
CA ALA A 300 21.60 4.05 21.74
C ALA A 300 20.78 2.90 21.10
N ALA A 301 19.45 2.98 21.12
CA ALA A 301 18.59 2.03 20.41
C ALA A 301 18.75 2.13 18.88
N ILE A 302 19.06 3.32 18.35
CA ILE A 302 19.41 3.52 16.93
C ILE A 302 20.78 2.92 16.59
N GLN A 303 21.77 2.97 17.48
CA GLN A 303 23.03 2.23 17.30
C GLN A 303 22.83 0.70 17.34
N ILE A 304 21.87 0.21 18.13
CA ILE A 304 21.44 -1.20 18.16
C ILE A 304 20.59 -1.58 16.92
N LYS A 305 20.13 -0.61 16.11
CA LYS A 305 19.19 -0.78 14.97
C LYS A 305 19.82 -1.45 13.72
N LYS A 306 20.89 -2.22 13.91
CA LYS A 306 21.23 -3.39 13.07
C LYS A 306 20.74 -4.62 13.82
N GLY A 307 19.47 -4.98 13.61
CA GLY A 307 18.83 -6.07 14.34
C GLY A 307 19.57 -7.41 14.20
N PRO A 308 19.40 -8.35 15.16
CA PRO A 308 19.97 -9.68 15.03
C PRO A 308 19.41 -10.34 13.77
N SER A 309 20.30 -10.71 12.85
CA SER A 309 19.92 -11.40 11.61
C SER A 309 19.12 -12.67 11.90
N VAL A 310 18.35 -13.16 10.93
CA VAL A 310 17.61 -14.44 11.03
C VAL A 310 18.51 -15.62 11.48
N GLN A 311 19.79 -15.62 11.11
CA GLN A 311 20.79 -16.57 11.63
C GLN A 311 20.99 -16.44 13.15
N ALA A 312 21.14 -15.22 13.67
CA ALA A 312 21.36 -14.96 15.08
C ALA A 312 20.10 -15.24 15.92
N LEU A 313 18.91 -14.96 15.37
CA LEU A 313 17.62 -15.34 15.95
C LEU A 313 17.45 -16.86 16.02
N ALA A 314 17.75 -17.58 14.93
CA ALA A 314 17.72 -19.04 14.92
C ALA A 314 18.77 -19.66 15.85
N LEU A 315 19.98 -19.08 15.94
CA LEU A 315 21.01 -19.51 16.88
C LEU A 315 20.60 -19.30 18.35
N ALA A 316 19.88 -18.21 18.65
CA ALA A 316 19.26 -18.02 19.95
C ALA A 316 18.17 -19.10 20.19
N ALA A 317 17.32 -19.39 19.21
CA ALA A 317 16.31 -20.46 19.28
C ALA A 317 16.92 -21.82 19.60
N THR A 318 17.97 -22.23 18.87
CA THR A 318 18.64 -23.52 19.07
C THR A 318 19.41 -23.60 20.38
N LYS A 319 20.04 -22.52 20.84
CA LYS A 319 20.62 -22.45 22.20
C LYS A 319 19.54 -22.49 23.29
N SER A 320 18.36 -21.96 23.01
CA SER A 320 17.12 -22.15 23.77
C SER A 320 16.41 -23.49 23.45
N GLY A 321 17.12 -24.52 23.00
CA GLY A 321 16.58 -25.87 22.89
C GLY A 321 15.46 -26.07 21.85
N ALA A 322 15.29 -25.16 20.89
CA ALA A 322 14.46 -25.40 19.71
C ALA A 322 15.24 -26.25 18.70
N ASN A 323 14.71 -27.40 18.33
CA ASN A 323 15.44 -28.49 17.68
C ASN A 323 14.91 -28.90 16.29
N SER A 324 14.10 -28.09 15.62
CA SER A 324 13.72 -28.36 14.23
C SER A 324 14.93 -28.24 13.29
N ALA A 325 14.95 -29.05 12.23
CA ALA A 325 16.05 -29.08 11.27
C ALA A 325 16.30 -27.70 10.65
N ASP A 326 15.24 -26.96 10.30
CA ASP A 326 15.36 -25.64 9.66
C ASP A 326 15.95 -24.59 10.60
N LEU A 327 15.60 -24.62 11.89
CA LEU A 327 16.21 -23.73 12.89
C LEU A 327 17.69 -24.06 13.09
N GLN A 328 18.05 -25.35 13.15
CA GLN A 328 19.47 -25.75 13.23
C GLN A 328 20.26 -25.35 11.98
N GLN A 329 19.65 -25.46 10.79
CA GLN A 329 20.26 -25.03 9.53
C GLN A 329 20.41 -23.51 9.44
N LEU A 330 19.40 -22.72 9.83
CA LEU A 330 19.50 -21.25 9.92
C LEU A 330 20.53 -20.84 10.96
N ALA A 331 20.53 -21.48 12.13
CA ALA A 331 21.51 -21.24 13.18
C ALA A 331 22.95 -21.49 12.69
N SER A 332 23.17 -22.49 11.83
CA SER A 332 24.48 -22.85 11.28
C SER A 332 25.09 -21.83 10.31
N LEU A 333 24.27 -20.94 9.73
CA LEU A 333 24.72 -20.02 8.67
C LEU A 333 25.91 -19.16 9.12
N GLY A 334 26.85 -18.93 8.21
CA GLY A 334 28.09 -18.20 8.50
C GLY A 334 28.92 -18.85 9.62
N ASN A 335 28.95 -20.17 9.71
CA ASN A 335 29.60 -20.92 10.80
C ASN A 335 29.10 -20.45 12.19
N TYR A 336 27.79 -20.59 12.41
CA TYR A 336 27.09 -20.12 13.61
C TYR A 336 27.31 -18.62 13.89
N GLY A 337 27.27 -17.80 12.84
CA GLY A 337 27.40 -16.34 12.91
C GLY A 337 28.82 -15.81 13.04
N ARG A 338 29.84 -16.68 13.10
CA ARG A 338 31.26 -16.29 13.18
C ARG A 338 31.74 -15.54 11.92
N SER A 339 31.22 -15.97 10.76
CA SER A 339 31.50 -15.40 9.43
C SER A 339 30.27 -14.67 8.89
N SER A 340 30.04 -13.46 9.40
CA SER A 340 28.91 -12.57 9.09
C SER A 340 28.62 -12.41 7.58
N GLU A 341 29.70 -12.25 6.83
CA GLU A 341 29.78 -12.06 5.38
C GLU A 341 29.28 -13.26 4.56
N HIS A 342 29.35 -14.48 5.10
CA HIS A 342 28.85 -15.68 4.42
C HIS A 342 27.35 -15.96 4.68
N ILE A 343 26.74 -15.38 5.72
CA ILE A 343 25.34 -15.65 6.11
C ILE A 343 24.39 -15.38 4.94
N ALA A 344 24.49 -14.22 4.29
CA ALA A 344 23.59 -13.83 3.21
C ALA A 344 23.73 -14.72 1.97
N SER A 345 24.96 -15.12 1.62
CA SER A 345 25.21 -16.03 0.48
C SER A 345 24.71 -17.44 0.76
N GLN A 346 24.90 -17.94 1.99
CA GLN A 346 24.42 -19.26 2.38
C GLN A 346 22.89 -19.29 2.54
N MET A 347 22.25 -18.19 2.97
CA MET A 347 20.80 -18.07 3.00
C MET A 347 20.21 -18.17 1.58
N ILE A 348 20.78 -17.43 0.62
CA ILE A 348 20.38 -17.54 -0.79
C ILE A 348 20.61 -18.97 -1.30
N SER A 349 21.78 -19.56 -1.03
CA SER A 349 22.13 -20.88 -1.55
C SER A 349 21.36 -22.05 -0.94
N LYS A 350 20.90 -21.95 0.31
CA LYS A 350 20.15 -23.03 1.00
C LYS A 350 18.63 -22.89 0.90
N TYR A 351 18.11 -21.66 0.83
CA TYR A 351 16.67 -21.40 0.89
C TYR A 351 16.14 -20.83 -0.41
N CYS A 352 16.66 -19.67 -0.89
CA CYS A 352 16.18 -19.08 -2.15
C CYS A 352 16.37 -20.01 -3.37
N LYS A 353 17.50 -20.74 -3.40
CA LYS A 353 17.87 -21.71 -4.44
C LYS A 353 17.48 -23.16 -4.10
N SER A 354 16.56 -23.39 -3.17
CA SER A 354 16.15 -24.77 -2.86
C SER A 354 15.28 -25.36 -3.97
N ASP A 355 15.55 -26.61 -4.33
CA ASP A 355 14.73 -27.45 -5.21
C ASP A 355 13.33 -27.73 -4.61
N SER A 356 13.18 -27.57 -3.28
CA SER A 356 11.89 -27.73 -2.59
C SER A 356 10.89 -26.63 -2.93
N ILE A 357 11.33 -25.50 -3.50
CA ILE A 357 10.48 -24.38 -3.86
C ILE A 357 9.91 -24.61 -5.25
N LYS A 358 8.58 -24.82 -5.34
CA LYS A 358 7.85 -25.04 -6.60
C LYS A 358 7.52 -23.75 -7.39
N LEU A 359 8.39 -22.74 -7.30
CA LEU A 359 8.30 -21.50 -8.07
C LEU A 359 9.35 -21.47 -9.20
N PRO A 360 9.10 -20.72 -10.29
CA PRO A 360 10.09 -20.46 -11.33
C PRO A 360 11.44 -20.03 -10.76
N GLU A 361 12.51 -20.36 -11.49
CA GLU A 361 13.86 -19.88 -11.18
C GLU A 361 14.19 -18.66 -12.04
N PRO A 362 14.93 -17.66 -11.50
CA PRO A 362 15.38 -16.54 -12.31
C PRO A 362 16.17 -17.03 -13.54
N TYR A 363 15.76 -16.58 -14.72
CA TYR A 363 16.51 -16.75 -15.96
C TYR A 363 17.57 -15.65 -16.04
N PHE A 364 18.79 -16.03 -16.43
CA PHE A 364 19.93 -15.11 -16.51
C PHE A 364 20.25 -14.83 -17.97
N VAL A 365 20.21 -13.56 -18.34
CA VAL A 365 20.52 -13.06 -19.69
C VAL A 365 21.83 -12.29 -19.62
N ASP A 366 22.84 -12.74 -20.34
CA ASP A 366 24.04 -11.93 -20.57
C ASP A 366 23.68 -10.76 -21.50
N THR A 367 23.53 -9.57 -20.92
CA THR A 367 23.06 -8.36 -21.60
C THR A 367 24.02 -7.20 -21.34
N PRO A 368 24.19 -6.24 -22.27
CA PRO A 368 24.93 -5.01 -22.03
C PRO A 368 24.31 -4.22 -20.87
N VAL A 369 25.12 -3.78 -19.92
CA VAL A 369 24.69 -2.95 -18.78
C VAL A 369 25.75 -1.90 -18.43
N ARG A 370 25.32 -0.84 -17.77
CA ARG A 370 26.23 0.14 -17.14
C ARG A 370 26.82 -0.43 -15.86
N VAL A 371 28.15 -0.49 -15.81
CA VAL A 371 28.95 -0.97 -14.69
C VAL A 371 29.78 0.19 -14.16
N ARG A 372 29.56 0.58 -12.91
CA ARG A 372 30.43 1.53 -12.21
C ARG A 372 31.74 0.85 -11.82
N THR A 373 32.85 1.39 -12.31
CA THR A 373 34.22 0.99 -11.93
C THR A 373 34.74 1.87 -10.79
N ALA A 374 36.05 1.88 -10.53
CA ALA A 374 36.66 2.82 -9.59
C ALA A 374 36.60 4.27 -10.13
N ASP A 375 36.84 4.44 -11.42
CA ASP A 375 37.12 5.73 -12.05
C ASP A 375 35.94 6.26 -12.88
N ASP A 376 35.21 5.39 -13.60
CA ASP A 376 34.06 5.79 -14.43
C ASP A 376 32.98 4.69 -14.60
N TRP A 377 31.88 5.00 -15.27
CA TRP A 377 30.84 4.06 -15.73
C TRP A 377 31.16 3.51 -17.12
N VAL A 378 31.47 2.21 -17.21
CA VAL A 378 31.67 1.52 -18.49
C VAL A 378 30.43 0.72 -18.88
N VAL A 379 30.26 0.46 -20.18
CA VAL A 379 29.33 -0.56 -20.67
C VAL A 379 30.03 -1.91 -20.64
N ALA A 380 29.37 -2.94 -20.12
CA ALA A 380 29.87 -4.31 -20.18
C ALA A 380 28.73 -5.32 -20.23
N VAL A 381 28.91 -6.42 -20.95
CA VAL A 381 27.98 -7.56 -20.89
C VAL A 381 28.07 -8.22 -19.51
N LYS A 382 26.92 -8.40 -18.85
CA LYS A 382 26.76 -9.07 -17.55
C LYS A 382 25.44 -9.85 -17.47
N PRO A 383 25.39 -10.91 -16.65
CA PRO A 383 24.17 -11.69 -16.46
C PRO A 383 23.16 -10.92 -15.59
N VAL A 384 22.09 -10.42 -16.21
CA VAL A 384 20.92 -9.83 -15.53
C VAL A 384 19.87 -10.91 -15.29
N ALA A 385 19.24 -10.89 -14.12
CA ALA A 385 18.19 -11.83 -13.76
C ALA A 385 16.80 -11.27 -14.09
N LEU A 386 15.98 -12.07 -14.77
CA LEU A 386 14.56 -11.85 -15.02
C LEU A 386 13.76 -13.13 -14.74
N TYR A 387 12.44 -13.07 -14.85
CA TYR A 387 11.57 -14.24 -14.89
C TYR A 387 10.87 -14.36 -16.24
N LEU A 388 10.59 -15.60 -16.63
CA LEU A 388 9.97 -15.95 -17.91
C LEU A 388 8.43 -16.03 -17.74
N PRO A 389 7.64 -15.16 -18.41
CA PRO A 389 6.18 -15.25 -18.49
C PRO A 389 5.61 -16.67 -18.65
N HIS A 390 6.14 -17.50 -19.55
CA HIS A 390 5.63 -18.86 -19.71
C HIS A 390 5.87 -19.78 -18.50
N GLU A 391 6.94 -19.58 -17.72
CA GLU A 391 7.18 -20.35 -16.50
C GLU A 391 6.27 -19.92 -15.35
N TRP A 392 5.97 -18.62 -15.26
CA TRP A 392 4.95 -18.10 -14.36
C TRP A 392 3.56 -18.62 -14.70
N PHE A 393 3.20 -18.61 -15.99
CA PHE A 393 1.92 -19.16 -16.45
C PHE A 393 1.82 -20.68 -16.21
N ALA A 394 2.91 -21.44 -16.38
CA ALA A 394 2.95 -22.84 -15.99
C ALA A 394 2.81 -23.07 -14.47
N TRP A 395 3.31 -22.14 -13.64
CA TRP A 395 3.11 -22.18 -12.18
C TRP A 395 1.67 -21.88 -11.78
N LEU A 396 0.96 -20.98 -12.48
CA LEU A 396 -0.44 -20.65 -12.19
C LEU A 396 -1.36 -21.88 -12.13
N GLN A 397 -1.08 -22.96 -12.87
CA GLN A 397 -1.85 -24.22 -12.77
C GLN A 397 -1.90 -24.79 -11.34
N LEU A 398 -0.92 -24.47 -10.50
CA LEU A 398 -0.85 -24.96 -9.12
C LEU A 398 -1.55 -24.04 -8.11
N GLU A 399 -1.88 -22.80 -8.48
CA GLU A 399 -2.27 -21.74 -7.55
C GLU A 399 -3.50 -20.97 -8.08
N GLU A 400 -4.66 -21.63 -8.03
CA GLU A 400 -5.92 -21.13 -8.58
C GLU A 400 -6.28 -19.71 -8.12
N GLN A 401 -6.00 -19.34 -6.87
CA GLN A 401 -6.26 -18.00 -6.34
C GLN A 401 -5.46 -16.90 -7.08
N ALA A 402 -4.26 -17.23 -7.55
CA ALA A 402 -3.44 -16.34 -8.38
C ALA A 402 -3.84 -16.35 -9.86
N ALA A 403 -4.58 -17.37 -10.30
CA ALA A 403 -4.96 -17.59 -11.70
C ALA A 403 -6.39 -17.12 -12.03
N GLY A 404 -7.40 -17.60 -11.31
CA GLY A 404 -8.81 -17.43 -11.68
C GLY A 404 -9.20 -18.22 -12.93
N PHE A 405 -8.69 -19.44 -13.11
CA PHE A 405 -9.17 -20.34 -14.17
C PHE A 405 -10.63 -20.76 -13.95
N GLU A 406 -11.11 -20.81 -12.70
CA GLU A 406 -12.54 -21.02 -12.37
C GLU A 406 -13.44 -19.92 -12.96
N GLN A 407 -12.91 -18.72 -13.24
CA GLN A 407 -13.64 -17.61 -13.86
C GLN A 407 -13.38 -17.49 -15.38
N LEU A 408 -12.59 -18.40 -15.98
CA LEU A 408 -12.14 -18.26 -17.36
C LEU A 408 -13.26 -18.50 -18.38
N GLU A 409 -14.14 -19.46 -18.11
CA GLU A 409 -15.31 -19.75 -18.95
C GLU A 409 -16.30 -18.57 -18.90
N GLU A 410 -16.71 -18.15 -17.70
CA GLU A 410 -17.58 -16.99 -17.47
C GLU A 410 -17.00 -15.70 -18.11
N PHE A 411 -15.68 -15.49 -18.03
CA PHE A 411 -15.04 -14.35 -18.70
C PHE A 411 -15.29 -14.38 -20.21
N TRP A 412 -15.00 -15.49 -20.89
CA TRP A 412 -15.12 -15.57 -22.35
C TRP A 412 -16.55 -15.68 -22.85
N GLU A 413 -17.48 -16.24 -22.07
CA GLU A 413 -18.92 -16.21 -22.36
C GLU A 413 -19.49 -14.79 -22.35
N ASN A 414 -19.02 -13.95 -21.42
CA ASN A 414 -19.52 -12.58 -21.24
C ASN A 414 -18.69 -11.52 -21.97
N HIS A 415 -17.53 -11.85 -22.55
CA HIS A 415 -16.67 -10.86 -23.18
C HIS A 415 -17.24 -10.43 -24.56
N PRO A 416 -17.37 -9.12 -24.85
CA PRO A 416 -17.87 -8.67 -26.15
C PRO A 416 -16.93 -9.05 -27.30
N MET A 417 -17.31 -10.06 -28.08
CA MET A 417 -16.56 -10.53 -29.28
C MET A 417 -16.34 -9.46 -30.38
N GLY A 418 -16.93 -8.27 -30.22
CA GLY A 418 -16.67 -7.08 -31.03
C GLY A 418 -15.57 -6.14 -30.49
N ASP A 419 -14.82 -6.52 -29.46
CA ASP A 419 -13.64 -5.77 -28.99
C ASP A 419 -12.58 -5.69 -30.12
N PRO A 420 -12.16 -4.49 -30.57
CA PRO A 420 -11.16 -4.32 -31.62
C PRO A 420 -9.76 -4.94 -31.34
N LYS A 421 -9.52 -5.41 -30.11
CA LYS A 421 -8.35 -6.22 -29.69
C LYS A 421 -8.43 -7.69 -30.17
N LEU A 422 -9.64 -8.16 -30.48
CA LEU A 422 -9.92 -9.53 -30.92
C LEU A 422 -10.11 -9.64 -32.44
N ASP A 423 -10.32 -8.52 -33.14
CA ASP A 423 -10.45 -8.51 -34.60
C ASP A 423 -9.15 -8.99 -35.28
N GLY A 424 -9.27 -10.00 -36.14
CA GLY A 424 -8.14 -10.68 -36.79
C GLY A 424 -7.26 -11.55 -35.87
N ASN A 425 -7.59 -11.65 -34.57
CA ASN A 425 -6.74 -12.32 -33.58
C ASN A 425 -7.01 -13.85 -33.57
N PRO A 426 -5.97 -14.72 -33.69
CA PRO A 426 -6.14 -16.18 -33.66
C PRO A 426 -6.74 -16.76 -32.37
N ILE A 427 -6.94 -15.92 -31.35
CA ILE A 427 -7.70 -16.26 -30.14
C ILE A 427 -9.15 -16.67 -30.41
N MET A 428 -9.78 -16.13 -31.45
CA MET A 428 -11.19 -16.38 -31.76
C MET A 428 -11.47 -17.88 -32.01
N GLU A 429 -10.45 -18.63 -32.46
CA GLU A 429 -10.50 -20.09 -32.56
C GLU A 429 -10.20 -20.74 -31.19
N GLY A 430 -11.21 -20.72 -30.33
CA GLY A 430 -11.20 -21.32 -28.99
C GLY A 430 -10.67 -20.39 -27.92
N CYS A 431 -11.28 -19.21 -27.77
CA CYS A 431 -10.90 -18.17 -26.81
C CYS A 431 -10.83 -18.67 -25.36
N GLY A 432 -11.76 -19.55 -24.96
CA GLY A 432 -11.84 -20.17 -23.63
C GLY A 432 -10.58 -20.89 -23.11
N LYS A 433 -9.57 -21.15 -23.97
CA LYS A 433 -8.28 -21.69 -23.53
C LYS A 433 -7.27 -20.63 -23.06
N TYR A 434 -7.50 -19.33 -23.30
CA TYR A 434 -6.52 -18.26 -23.05
C TYR A 434 -6.84 -17.45 -21.79
N LEU A 435 -6.00 -17.55 -20.76
CA LEU A 435 -6.11 -16.71 -19.57
C LEU A 435 -5.73 -15.25 -19.90
N PRO A 436 -6.60 -14.25 -19.63
CA PRO A 436 -6.27 -12.84 -19.83
C PRO A 436 -5.33 -12.32 -18.74
N LEU A 437 -4.12 -11.90 -19.13
CA LEU A 437 -3.11 -11.33 -18.22
C LEU A 437 -2.96 -9.81 -18.46
N ILE A 438 -2.74 -9.07 -17.37
CA ILE A 438 -2.27 -7.69 -17.39
C ILE A 438 -0.75 -7.69 -17.31
N LEU A 439 -0.07 -6.98 -18.22
CA LEU A 439 1.34 -6.63 -18.15
C LEU A 439 1.49 -5.22 -17.58
N HIS A 440 2.31 -5.03 -16.55
CA HIS A 440 2.54 -3.73 -15.90
C HIS A 440 4.01 -3.31 -15.92
N GLY A 441 4.28 -2.05 -16.26
CA GLY A 441 5.61 -1.44 -16.22
C GLY A 441 5.62 -0.03 -15.60
N ASP A 442 6.54 0.22 -14.67
CA ASP A 442 6.76 1.49 -13.96
C ASP A 442 8.21 1.51 -13.38
N GLY A 443 8.65 2.58 -12.72
CA GLY A 443 9.88 2.55 -11.92
C GLY A 443 9.98 3.53 -10.74
N GLY A 444 9.79 3.00 -9.53
CA GLY A 444 9.82 3.75 -8.27
C GLY A 444 11.22 3.99 -7.68
N ALA A 445 11.35 5.05 -6.88
CA ALA A 445 12.57 5.38 -6.15
C ALA A 445 12.92 4.30 -5.11
N PHE A 446 14.20 3.90 -5.02
CA PHE A 446 14.66 2.91 -4.02
C PHE A 446 15.96 3.31 -3.30
N GLN A 447 16.62 4.36 -3.78
CA GLN A 447 17.65 5.12 -3.08
C GLN A 447 17.66 6.56 -3.59
N ARG A 448 18.20 7.52 -2.82
CA ARG A 448 18.14 8.97 -3.07
C ARG A 448 18.61 9.48 -4.45
N ALA A 449 19.27 8.63 -5.25
CA ALA A 449 19.82 8.98 -6.55
C ALA A 449 19.61 7.87 -7.61
N ASP A 450 18.65 6.96 -7.40
CA ASP A 450 18.36 5.85 -8.34
C ASP A 450 16.96 5.28 -8.10
N SER A 451 16.27 4.96 -9.19
CA SER A 451 14.96 4.30 -9.20
C SER A 451 15.10 2.89 -9.76
N ILE A 452 14.24 1.96 -9.35
CA ILE A 452 14.22 0.59 -9.88
C ILE A 452 13.08 0.49 -10.89
N LEU A 453 13.40 0.16 -12.15
CA LEU A 453 12.42 -0.21 -13.16
C LEU A 453 11.86 -1.59 -12.80
N VAL A 454 10.53 -1.72 -12.84
CA VAL A 454 9.82 -2.93 -12.45
C VAL A 454 8.87 -3.32 -13.58
N LEU A 455 9.08 -4.51 -14.13
CA LEU A 455 8.09 -5.19 -14.99
C LEU A 455 7.44 -6.30 -14.19
N SER A 456 6.13 -6.45 -14.30
CA SER A 456 5.35 -7.48 -13.61
C SER A 456 4.11 -7.87 -14.42
N MET A 457 3.53 -9.03 -14.16
CA MET A 457 2.25 -9.42 -14.77
C MET A 457 1.32 -10.12 -13.77
N ARG A 458 0.03 -10.16 -14.07
CA ARG A 458 -1.01 -10.74 -13.20
C ARG A 458 -2.21 -11.21 -14.04
N SER A 459 -2.94 -12.24 -13.59
CA SER A 459 -4.23 -12.57 -14.20
C SER A 459 -5.27 -11.50 -13.91
N LEU A 460 -5.97 -11.04 -14.95
CA LEU A 460 -7.12 -10.13 -14.88
C LEU A 460 -8.24 -10.72 -14.00
N LEU A 461 -8.32 -12.05 -13.92
CA LEU A 461 -9.33 -12.80 -13.17
C LEU A 461 -8.94 -13.08 -11.70
N SER A 462 -7.69 -12.81 -11.30
CA SER A 462 -7.24 -13.13 -9.95
C SER A 462 -7.94 -12.30 -8.88
N SER A 463 -8.59 -12.99 -7.94
CA SER A 463 -9.22 -12.41 -6.74
C SER A 463 -8.24 -12.15 -5.58
N SER A 464 -6.99 -12.63 -5.67
CA SER A 464 -5.99 -12.53 -4.59
C SER A 464 -5.42 -11.12 -4.35
N SER A 465 -4.74 -10.99 -3.20
CA SER A 465 -3.91 -9.83 -2.88
C SER A 465 -2.78 -9.63 -3.91
N VAL A 466 -2.39 -8.37 -4.14
CA VAL A 466 -1.28 -8.01 -5.05
C VAL A 466 0.01 -8.78 -4.71
N ALA A 467 0.30 -8.94 -3.42
CA ALA A 467 1.51 -9.58 -2.94
C ALA A 467 1.55 -11.11 -3.18
N HIS A 468 0.40 -11.71 -3.52
CA HIS A 468 0.26 -13.11 -3.90
C HIS A 468 0.28 -13.27 -5.44
N SER A 469 -0.52 -12.48 -6.17
CA SER A 469 -0.77 -12.73 -7.61
C SER A 469 -0.13 -11.77 -8.62
N GLN A 470 0.57 -10.70 -8.17
CA GLN A 470 1.38 -9.89 -9.08
C GLN A 470 2.79 -10.50 -9.20
N MET A 471 3.02 -11.19 -10.32
CA MET A 471 4.24 -11.93 -10.61
C MET A 471 5.34 -11.01 -11.15
N LEU A 472 6.52 -11.02 -10.52
CA LEU A 472 7.67 -10.23 -10.97
C LEU A 472 8.22 -10.75 -12.30
N LEU A 473 8.47 -9.87 -13.28
CA LEU A 473 9.21 -10.18 -14.51
C LEU A 473 10.64 -9.62 -14.48
N LEU A 474 10.81 -8.34 -14.13
CA LEU A 474 12.12 -7.67 -14.06
C LEU A 474 12.15 -6.66 -12.91
N ALA A 475 13.29 -6.55 -12.22
CA ALA A 475 13.56 -5.49 -11.25
C ALA A 475 15.00 -4.97 -11.45
N LEU A 476 15.16 -3.87 -12.17
CA LEU A 476 16.44 -3.36 -12.67
C LEU A 476 16.65 -1.89 -12.28
N PRO A 477 17.71 -1.53 -11.53
CA PRO A 477 18.02 -0.13 -11.26
C PRO A 477 18.22 0.66 -12.55
N LYS A 478 17.58 1.83 -12.69
CA LYS A 478 17.69 2.71 -13.87
C LYS A 478 19.16 3.11 -14.11
N SER A 479 19.99 3.22 -13.07
CA SER A 479 21.44 3.45 -13.21
C SER A 479 22.22 2.32 -13.91
N ALA A 480 21.70 1.09 -13.95
CA ALA A 480 22.31 -0.05 -14.66
C ALA A 480 21.95 -0.11 -16.15
N ILE A 481 20.92 0.62 -16.60
CA ILE A 481 20.44 0.62 -17.97
C ILE A 481 21.40 1.41 -18.86
N HIS A 482 21.97 0.75 -19.87
CA HIS A 482 22.58 1.40 -21.01
C HIS A 482 21.50 1.61 -22.09
N LYS A 483 21.38 2.85 -22.57
CA LYS A 483 20.60 3.19 -23.75
C LYS A 483 21.54 3.30 -24.95
N SER A 484 21.22 2.65 -26.07
CA SER A 484 21.98 2.73 -27.33
C SER A 484 21.01 2.78 -28.51
N GLU A 485 21.44 3.38 -29.62
CA GLU A 485 20.75 3.28 -30.91
C GLU A 485 21.03 1.92 -31.59
N ILE A 486 22.14 1.27 -31.22
CA ILE A 486 22.44 -0.10 -31.62
C ILE A 486 21.62 -1.03 -30.73
N LEU A 487 20.59 -1.65 -31.30
CA LEU A 487 19.61 -2.46 -30.56
C LEU A 487 20.22 -3.66 -29.79
N ALA A 488 21.35 -4.19 -30.26
CA ALA A 488 22.10 -5.25 -29.57
C ALA A 488 22.97 -4.74 -28.40
N GLU A 489 23.08 -3.42 -28.22
CA GLU A 489 23.77 -2.75 -27.12
C GLU A 489 22.82 -2.13 -26.09
N ASP A 490 21.55 -1.92 -26.43
CA ASP A 490 20.54 -1.39 -25.51
C ASP A 490 20.09 -2.46 -24.49
N THR A 491 20.24 -2.15 -23.20
CA THR A 491 19.92 -3.08 -22.11
C THR A 491 18.46 -3.54 -22.15
N MET A 492 17.52 -2.62 -22.42
CA MET A 492 16.10 -2.92 -22.37
C MET A 492 15.64 -3.64 -23.62
N HIS A 493 16.15 -3.30 -24.81
CA HIS A 493 15.87 -4.07 -26.03
C HIS A 493 16.29 -5.54 -25.88
N CYS A 494 17.51 -5.81 -25.40
CA CYS A 494 17.98 -7.17 -25.14
C CYS A 494 17.13 -7.93 -24.11
N LEU A 495 16.65 -7.26 -23.06
CA LEU A 495 15.77 -7.88 -22.05
C LEU A 495 14.34 -8.11 -22.58
N TRP A 496 13.78 -7.18 -23.35
CA TRP A 496 12.48 -7.32 -23.99
C TRP A 496 12.48 -8.41 -25.07
N SER A 497 13.56 -8.61 -25.82
CA SER A 497 13.68 -9.75 -26.75
C SER A 497 13.42 -11.09 -26.05
N VAL A 498 13.94 -11.27 -24.82
CA VAL A 498 13.69 -12.47 -24.01
C VAL A 498 12.27 -12.49 -23.42
N LEU A 499 11.73 -11.36 -22.97
CA LEU A 499 10.37 -11.31 -22.44
C LEU A 499 9.31 -11.56 -23.54
N THR A 500 9.44 -10.94 -24.71
CA THR A 500 8.58 -11.15 -25.89
C THR A 500 8.64 -12.60 -26.37
N TRP A 501 9.83 -13.19 -26.54
CA TRP A 501 10.00 -14.61 -26.83
C TRP A 501 9.27 -15.50 -25.81
N SER A 502 9.40 -15.18 -24.53
CA SER A 502 8.73 -15.93 -23.46
C SER A 502 7.20 -15.78 -23.50
N MET A 503 6.68 -14.60 -23.86
CA MET A 503 5.25 -14.34 -24.04
C MET A 503 4.68 -15.04 -25.28
N GLN A 504 5.44 -15.16 -26.37
CA GLN A 504 5.06 -15.98 -27.53
C GLN A 504 4.88 -17.46 -27.13
N HIS A 505 5.82 -18.01 -26.34
CA HIS A 505 5.69 -19.37 -25.80
C HIS A 505 4.50 -19.55 -24.85
N MET A 506 4.18 -18.52 -24.07
CA MET A 506 2.99 -18.46 -23.21
C MET A 506 1.68 -18.46 -24.03
N TYR A 507 1.63 -17.71 -25.13
CA TYR A 507 0.49 -17.65 -26.05
C TYR A 507 0.28 -18.99 -26.77
N PHE A 508 1.35 -19.66 -27.19
CA PHE A 508 1.25 -20.98 -27.86
C PHE A 508 1.14 -22.17 -26.88
N GLY A 509 1.03 -21.93 -25.57
CA GLY A 509 0.79 -22.98 -24.57
C GLY A 509 1.91 -24.02 -24.40
N LYS A 510 3.14 -23.75 -24.90
CA LYS A 510 4.26 -24.71 -24.91
C LYS A 510 5.56 -24.15 -24.34
N PHE A 511 6.25 -24.97 -23.55
CA PHE A 511 7.64 -24.71 -23.15
C PHE A 511 8.56 -24.66 -24.37
N PRO A 512 9.53 -23.75 -24.39
CA PRO A 512 10.43 -23.57 -25.53
C PRO A 512 11.38 -24.76 -25.73
N GLU A 513 11.59 -25.16 -26.98
CA GLU A 513 12.50 -26.25 -27.36
C GLU A 513 13.98 -25.86 -27.22
N LYS A 514 14.30 -24.56 -27.33
CA LYS A 514 15.64 -23.98 -27.25
C LYS A 514 15.63 -22.76 -26.32
N ALA A 515 16.79 -22.28 -25.89
CA ALA A 515 16.93 -21.03 -25.14
C ALA A 515 16.65 -19.78 -26.01
N ALA A 516 16.48 -18.62 -25.38
CA ALA A 516 16.17 -17.35 -26.05
C ALA A 516 17.26 -16.88 -27.04
N ASP A 517 18.49 -17.37 -26.89
CA ASP A 517 19.63 -17.12 -27.77
C ASP A 517 19.77 -18.18 -28.89
N GLY A 518 18.74 -19.02 -29.08
CA GLY A 518 18.70 -20.08 -30.09
C GLY A 518 19.52 -21.34 -29.77
N LYS A 519 20.17 -21.42 -28.60
CA LYS A 519 20.98 -22.59 -28.21
C LYS A 519 20.11 -23.70 -27.62
N ASP A 520 20.51 -24.95 -27.84
CA ASP A 520 19.83 -26.10 -27.23
C ASP A 520 19.97 -26.10 -25.71
N TRP A 521 18.92 -26.50 -25.00
CA TRP A 521 18.97 -26.63 -23.55
C TRP A 521 19.98 -27.71 -23.11
N GLN A 522 20.64 -27.49 -21.98
CA GLN A 522 21.41 -28.55 -21.34
C GLN A 522 20.48 -29.72 -20.99
N HIS A 523 20.72 -30.91 -21.57
CA HIS A 523 19.83 -32.08 -21.48
C HIS A 523 19.43 -32.49 -20.04
N LYS A 524 20.26 -32.21 -19.03
CA LYS A 524 19.98 -32.54 -17.62
C LYS A 524 19.39 -31.37 -16.81
N SER A 525 19.14 -30.22 -17.43
CA SER A 525 18.50 -29.06 -16.78
C SER A 525 16.98 -29.22 -16.70
N ALA A 526 16.36 -28.64 -15.69
CA ALA A 526 14.89 -28.67 -15.52
C ALA A 526 14.14 -27.98 -16.68
N ARG A 527 14.78 -27.04 -17.39
CA ARG A 527 14.24 -26.43 -18.62
C ARG A 527 14.34 -27.39 -19.81
N GLY A 528 15.50 -28.02 -20.02
CA GLY A 528 15.67 -29.04 -21.06
C GLY A 528 14.77 -30.26 -20.91
N GLN A 529 14.43 -30.65 -19.67
CA GLN A 529 13.47 -31.74 -19.40
C GLN A 529 12.01 -31.39 -19.74
N LYS A 530 11.69 -30.10 -19.94
CA LYS A 530 10.36 -29.61 -20.34
C LYS A 530 10.31 -29.13 -21.79
N ALA A 531 11.42 -29.16 -22.52
CA ALA A 531 11.52 -28.63 -23.88
C ALA A 531 10.42 -29.21 -24.80
N GLY A 532 9.61 -28.34 -25.40
CA GLY A 532 8.51 -28.71 -26.30
C GLY A 532 7.24 -29.25 -25.64
N THR A 533 7.19 -29.47 -24.32
CA THR A 533 5.96 -29.93 -23.64
C THR A 533 4.94 -28.81 -23.48
N LEU A 534 3.67 -29.15 -23.22
CA LEU A 534 2.67 -28.17 -22.81
C LEU A 534 3.07 -27.46 -21.50
N LEU A 535 2.66 -26.20 -21.34
CA LEU A 535 2.92 -25.41 -20.13
C LEU A 535 2.11 -25.90 -18.91
N ASN A 536 0.92 -26.45 -19.15
CA ASN A 536 0.01 -27.00 -18.16
C ASN A 536 -0.68 -28.24 -18.75
N SER A 537 -1.21 -29.13 -17.90
CA SER A 537 -1.83 -30.39 -18.36
C SER A 537 -3.20 -30.24 -19.03
N ALA A 538 -3.80 -29.05 -19.01
CA ALA A 538 -5.10 -28.76 -19.61
C ALA A 538 -4.98 -28.16 -21.04
N GLY A 539 -3.76 -27.85 -21.51
CA GLY A 539 -3.54 -27.21 -22.81
C GLY A 539 -3.93 -25.72 -22.86
N LEU A 540 -4.14 -25.09 -21.70
CA LEU A 540 -4.44 -23.67 -21.59
C LEU A 540 -3.24 -22.82 -22.05
N CYS A 541 -3.53 -21.61 -22.48
CA CYS A 541 -2.60 -20.61 -23.00
C CYS A 541 -2.73 -19.30 -22.18
N GLY A 542 -1.75 -18.41 -22.26
CA GLY A 542 -1.82 -17.10 -21.61
C GLY A 542 -1.65 -15.97 -22.63
N MET A 543 -2.52 -14.97 -22.60
CA MET A 543 -2.43 -13.78 -23.47
C MET A 543 -2.19 -12.52 -22.64
N ILE A 544 -1.50 -11.52 -23.20
CA ILE A 544 -1.51 -10.17 -22.62
C ILE A 544 -2.78 -9.46 -23.11
N PHE A 545 -3.78 -9.36 -22.25
CA PHE A 545 -5.07 -8.71 -22.54
C PHE A 545 -4.98 -7.19 -22.38
N ALA A 546 -4.15 -6.71 -21.47
CA ALA A 546 -3.89 -5.29 -21.26
C ALA A 546 -2.43 -5.03 -20.88
N ILE A 547 -1.89 -3.92 -21.36
CA ILE A 547 -0.62 -3.33 -20.94
C ILE A 547 -0.96 -2.07 -20.16
N THR A 548 -0.59 -2.00 -18.89
CA THR A 548 -0.82 -0.86 -18.00
C THR A 548 0.51 -0.24 -17.57
N ALA A 549 0.57 1.08 -17.57
CA ALA A 549 1.74 1.85 -17.19
C ALA A 549 1.30 3.29 -16.87
N ASP A 550 2.19 4.09 -16.31
CA ASP A 550 1.98 5.54 -16.23
C ASP A 550 2.29 6.22 -17.59
N GLY A 551 1.97 7.52 -17.69
CA GLY A 551 2.25 8.31 -18.89
C GLY A 551 3.74 8.47 -19.21
N GLU A 552 4.62 8.62 -18.21
CA GLU A 552 6.06 8.69 -18.41
C GLU A 552 6.58 7.39 -19.02
N PHE A 553 6.21 6.23 -18.47
CA PHE A 553 6.65 4.92 -18.92
C PHE A 553 6.13 4.58 -20.32
N PHE A 554 4.87 4.91 -20.63
CA PHE A 554 4.33 4.81 -22.00
C PHE A 554 5.13 5.64 -23.02
N GLN A 555 5.57 6.84 -22.66
CA GLN A 555 6.42 7.66 -23.53
C GLN A 555 7.88 7.15 -23.60
N ASN A 556 8.48 6.79 -22.46
CA ASN A 556 9.92 6.50 -22.37
C ASN A 556 10.30 5.09 -22.82
N GLU A 557 9.49 4.09 -22.49
CA GLU A 557 9.75 2.68 -22.82
C GLU A 557 9.11 2.33 -24.16
N TYR A 558 7.78 2.41 -24.24
CA TYR A 558 6.99 2.06 -25.43
C TYR A 558 7.01 3.13 -26.54
N LYS A 559 7.74 4.25 -26.38
CA LYS A 559 7.93 5.33 -27.37
C LYS A 559 6.64 6.01 -27.85
N LEU A 560 5.57 5.94 -27.06
CA LEU A 560 4.27 6.46 -27.50
C LEU A 560 4.21 8.00 -27.52
N PRO A 561 3.45 8.60 -28.45
CA PRO A 561 3.03 9.99 -28.35
C PRO A 561 2.38 10.29 -27.00
N GLY A 562 2.62 11.48 -26.45
CA GLY A 562 2.19 11.81 -25.09
C GLY A 562 2.42 13.27 -24.73
N SER A 563 2.36 13.57 -23.43
CA SER A 563 2.24 14.93 -22.90
C SER A 563 3.29 15.93 -23.41
N SER A 564 4.55 15.51 -23.55
CA SER A 564 5.67 16.36 -24.01
C SER A 564 5.69 16.59 -25.53
N HIS A 565 5.01 15.77 -26.32
CA HIS A 565 5.05 15.80 -27.78
C HIS A 565 4.07 16.83 -28.39
N ALA A 566 4.28 17.17 -29.66
CA ALA A 566 3.42 18.09 -30.42
C ALA A 566 2.13 17.39 -30.89
N GLU A 567 2.29 16.27 -31.60
CA GLU A 567 1.26 15.22 -31.73
C GLU A 567 1.29 14.41 -30.42
N CYS A 568 0.22 14.43 -29.64
CA CYS A 568 0.27 14.00 -28.24
C CYS A 568 -0.60 12.77 -27.90
N CYS A 569 -1.26 12.13 -28.88
CA CYS A 569 -2.07 10.93 -28.66
C CYS A 569 -1.62 9.76 -29.55
N TRP A 570 -1.59 8.54 -29.00
CA TRP A 570 -1.36 7.35 -29.81
C TRP A 570 -2.62 6.95 -30.59
N SER A 571 -3.81 6.99 -29.99
CA SER A 571 -5.08 6.56 -30.62
C SER A 571 -5.74 7.56 -31.58
N CYS A 572 -5.28 8.81 -31.68
CA CYS A 572 -5.79 9.76 -32.68
C CYS A 572 -4.72 10.79 -33.12
N GLY A 573 -5.05 11.66 -34.07
CA GLY A 573 -4.21 12.79 -34.52
C GLY A 573 -4.38 14.06 -33.69
N ALA A 574 -4.58 13.94 -32.37
CA ALA A 574 -4.71 15.09 -31.47
C ALA A 574 -3.35 15.71 -31.16
N ASN A 575 -3.30 17.05 -31.24
CA ASN A 575 -2.06 17.81 -31.13
C ASN A 575 -2.23 19.15 -30.40
N ARG A 576 -1.19 20.00 -30.46
CA ARG A 576 -1.16 21.32 -29.83
C ARG A 576 -1.58 22.48 -30.76
N SER A 577 -2.05 22.21 -31.99
CA SER A 577 -2.31 23.25 -33.00
C SER A 577 -3.56 23.00 -33.88
N SER A 578 -3.45 22.21 -34.94
CA SER A 578 -4.50 22.03 -35.96
C SER A 578 -5.68 21.17 -35.48
N HIS A 579 -5.41 20.24 -34.57
CA HIS A 579 -6.31 19.25 -33.99
C HIS A 579 -6.24 19.35 -32.46
N PRO A 580 -6.64 20.49 -31.86
CA PRO A 580 -6.35 20.80 -30.46
C PRO A 580 -6.89 19.74 -29.52
N HIS A 581 -5.99 19.04 -28.83
CA HIS A 581 -6.31 17.94 -27.90
C HIS A 581 -7.25 18.36 -26.76
N ASN A 582 -7.27 19.66 -26.41
CA ASN A 582 -8.10 20.25 -25.38
C ASN A 582 -9.49 20.71 -25.86
N ASP A 583 -9.89 20.38 -27.08
CA ASP A 583 -11.27 20.55 -27.56
C ASP A 583 -12.07 19.26 -27.34
N TYR A 584 -13.00 19.26 -26.38
CA TYR A 584 -13.79 18.06 -26.04
C TYR A 584 -15.18 18.03 -26.70
N ARG A 585 -15.50 19.00 -27.57
CA ARG A 585 -16.78 19.06 -28.30
C ARG A 585 -16.98 17.82 -29.18
N ALA A 586 -18.24 17.49 -29.48
CA ALA A 586 -18.57 16.40 -30.39
C ALA A 586 -17.98 16.61 -31.80
N GLY A 587 -17.97 17.86 -32.29
CA GLY A 587 -17.28 18.27 -33.53
C GLY A 587 -15.83 18.74 -33.31
N ALA A 588 -15.10 18.15 -32.36
CA ALA A 588 -13.67 18.40 -32.20
C ALA A 588 -12.88 17.60 -33.24
N LYS A 589 -12.11 18.28 -34.09
CA LYS A 589 -11.47 17.70 -35.29
C LYS A 589 -10.67 16.41 -35.05
N TRP A 590 -10.03 16.26 -33.89
CA TRP A 590 -9.25 15.05 -33.61
C TRP A 590 -10.11 13.78 -33.57
N ARG A 591 -11.43 13.88 -33.32
CA ARG A 591 -12.36 12.75 -33.36
C ARG A 591 -12.51 12.15 -34.76
N GLU A 592 -12.33 12.96 -35.79
CA GLU A 592 -12.28 12.53 -37.20
C GLU A 592 -10.96 11.79 -37.54
N THR A 593 -9.99 11.82 -36.62
CA THR A 593 -8.63 11.25 -36.79
C THR A 593 -8.34 10.08 -35.85
N ILE A 594 -9.38 9.47 -35.25
CA ILE A 594 -9.24 8.26 -34.42
C ILE A 594 -8.71 7.12 -35.30
N LYS A 595 -7.64 6.46 -34.85
CA LYS A 595 -6.91 5.44 -35.59
C LYS A 595 -7.53 4.06 -35.35
N ASN A 596 -7.60 3.24 -36.41
CA ASN A 596 -7.88 1.82 -36.26
C ASN A 596 -6.57 1.06 -36.04
N HIS A 597 -6.43 0.44 -34.86
CA HIS A 597 -5.23 -0.31 -34.47
C HIS A 597 -5.28 -1.81 -34.79
N LYS A 598 -6.25 -2.26 -35.61
CA LYS A 598 -6.29 -3.62 -36.16
C LYS A 598 -5.01 -3.96 -36.93
N ASP A 599 -4.73 -3.18 -37.97
CA ASP A 599 -3.62 -3.39 -38.90
C ASP A 599 -2.47 -2.39 -38.68
N SER A 600 -2.50 -1.60 -37.58
CA SER A 600 -1.50 -0.57 -37.30
C SER A 600 -1.10 -0.47 -35.82
N ASN A 601 0.18 -0.71 -35.55
CA ASN A 601 0.75 -0.55 -34.21
C ASN A 601 1.11 0.93 -33.96
N PRO A 602 0.83 1.49 -32.76
CA PRO A 602 1.22 2.85 -32.40
C PRO A 602 2.71 2.99 -32.02
N THR A 603 3.48 1.90 -32.07
CA THR A 603 4.90 1.84 -31.72
C THR A 603 5.56 0.59 -32.33
N ASP A 604 6.85 0.68 -32.65
CA ASP A 604 7.69 -0.43 -33.12
C ASP A 604 8.27 -1.29 -31.98
N HIS A 605 7.84 -1.06 -30.73
CA HIS A 605 8.34 -1.78 -29.56
C HIS A 605 8.07 -3.29 -29.65
N LEU A 606 9.07 -4.12 -29.29
CA LEU A 606 9.08 -5.59 -29.44
C LEU A 606 7.85 -6.32 -28.88
N ILE A 607 7.16 -5.74 -27.90
CA ILE A 607 5.91 -6.28 -27.35
C ILE A 607 4.83 -6.49 -28.42
N MET A 608 4.81 -5.65 -29.47
CA MET A 608 3.85 -5.72 -30.58
C MET A 608 4.12 -6.89 -31.54
N THR A 609 5.15 -7.70 -31.29
CA THR A 609 5.42 -8.96 -32.02
C THR A 609 4.92 -10.21 -31.26
N VAL A 610 4.30 -10.04 -30.09
CA VAL A 610 3.59 -11.13 -29.41
C VAL A 610 2.20 -11.28 -30.05
N PRO A 611 1.81 -12.48 -30.51
CA PRO A 611 0.47 -12.71 -31.05
C PRO A 611 -0.65 -12.24 -30.09
N GLY A 612 -1.67 -11.61 -30.66
CA GLY A 612 -2.83 -11.11 -29.93
C GLY A 612 -2.61 -9.82 -29.12
N ILE A 613 -1.44 -9.17 -29.25
CA ILE A 613 -1.23 -7.78 -28.83
C ILE A 613 -1.42 -6.86 -30.04
N ASN A 614 -2.19 -5.79 -29.88
CA ASN A 614 -2.29 -4.69 -30.85
C ASN A 614 -2.42 -3.34 -30.12
N GLY A 615 -2.66 -2.24 -30.85
CA GLY A 615 -2.76 -0.91 -30.24
C GLY A 615 -3.92 -0.72 -29.24
N TYR A 616 -4.92 -1.61 -29.22
CA TYR A 616 -6.00 -1.64 -28.21
C TYR A 616 -5.65 -2.44 -26.96
N THR A 617 -4.49 -3.10 -26.92
CA THR A 617 -3.94 -3.73 -25.71
C THR A 617 -3.31 -2.68 -24.78
N LEU A 618 -2.91 -1.51 -25.30
CA LEU A 618 -2.37 -0.39 -24.50
C LEU A 618 -3.52 0.31 -23.75
N ALA A 619 -3.61 0.09 -22.44
CA ALA A 619 -4.76 0.48 -21.65
C ALA A 619 -4.67 1.91 -21.12
N TYR A 620 -5.80 2.61 -21.17
CA TYR A 620 -6.05 3.88 -20.48
C TYR A 620 -6.33 3.61 -19.01
N ASP A 621 -5.34 3.83 -18.14
CA ASP A 621 -5.46 3.54 -16.71
C ASP A 621 -6.31 4.60 -15.98
N SER A 622 -7.21 4.19 -15.10
CA SER A 622 -8.06 5.16 -14.38
C SER A 622 -7.29 5.98 -13.32
N LEU A 623 -6.19 5.45 -12.77
CA LEU A 623 -5.47 6.06 -11.66
C LEU A 623 -4.74 7.34 -12.10
N HIS A 624 -3.86 7.25 -13.09
CA HIS A 624 -3.09 8.40 -13.54
C HIS A 624 -3.96 9.38 -14.33
N ILE A 625 -4.92 8.91 -15.13
CA ILE A 625 -5.78 9.77 -15.94
C ILE A 625 -6.80 10.53 -15.08
N LEU A 626 -7.47 9.85 -14.14
CA LEU A 626 -8.52 10.45 -13.31
C LEU A 626 -7.98 10.89 -11.95
N GLU A 627 -7.63 9.95 -11.05
CA GLU A 627 -7.26 10.29 -9.66
C GLU A 627 -6.08 11.25 -9.54
N LEU A 628 -5.01 11.04 -10.32
CA LEU A 628 -3.84 11.93 -10.40
C LEU A 628 -3.91 12.88 -11.61
N GLY A 629 -5.11 13.15 -12.12
CA GLY A 629 -5.35 13.97 -13.30
C GLY A 629 -6.66 14.76 -13.21
N VAL A 630 -7.66 14.37 -14.01
CA VAL A 630 -8.94 15.08 -14.12
C VAL A 630 -9.60 15.29 -12.76
N SER A 631 -9.67 14.25 -11.93
CA SER A 631 -10.25 14.30 -10.59
C SER A 631 -9.44 15.19 -9.64
N ALA A 632 -8.10 15.08 -9.65
CA ALA A 632 -7.23 15.94 -8.84
C ALA A 632 -7.45 17.42 -9.15
N HIS A 633 -7.49 17.81 -10.42
CA HIS A 633 -7.71 19.21 -10.80
C HIS A 633 -9.12 19.70 -10.45
N ILE A 634 -10.16 18.88 -10.63
CA ILE A 634 -11.55 19.24 -10.24
C ILE A 634 -11.62 19.46 -8.72
N VAL A 635 -11.11 18.51 -7.93
CA VAL A 635 -11.10 18.57 -6.46
C VAL A 635 -10.31 19.77 -5.94
N ALA A 636 -9.12 20.04 -6.50
CA ALA A 636 -8.29 21.17 -6.08
C ALA A 636 -8.96 22.53 -6.34
N ASN A 637 -9.57 22.72 -7.52
CA ASN A 637 -10.31 23.94 -7.82
C ASN A 637 -11.56 24.10 -6.93
N PHE A 638 -12.21 22.99 -6.56
CA PHE A 638 -13.33 22.99 -5.61
C PHE A 638 -12.93 23.50 -4.22
N MET A 639 -11.87 22.94 -3.65
CA MET A 639 -11.34 23.34 -2.34
C MET A 639 -10.80 24.79 -2.36
N PHE A 640 -10.23 25.21 -3.49
CA PHE A 640 -9.78 26.58 -3.71
C PHE A 640 -10.93 27.59 -3.67
N ASP A 641 -12.03 27.32 -4.37
CA ASP A 641 -13.20 28.20 -4.34
C ASP A 641 -13.76 28.35 -2.90
N MET A 642 -13.87 27.23 -2.18
CA MET A 642 -14.36 27.17 -0.80
C MET A 642 -13.52 27.99 0.19
N VAL A 643 -12.20 27.79 0.17
CA VAL A 643 -11.28 28.35 1.17
C VAL A 643 -10.68 29.68 0.73
N VAL A 644 -10.22 29.79 -0.53
CA VAL A 644 -9.45 30.95 -1.02
C VAL A 644 -10.37 32.04 -1.54
N LYS A 645 -11.40 31.70 -2.34
CA LYS A 645 -12.43 32.66 -2.80
C LYS A 645 -13.56 32.87 -1.77
N ALA A 646 -13.46 32.19 -0.63
CA ALA A 646 -14.30 32.38 0.56
C ALA A 646 -15.80 32.05 0.37
N GLU A 647 -16.13 31.01 -0.40
CA GLU A 647 -17.51 30.51 -0.49
C GLU A 647 -17.99 29.82 0.80
N LEU A 648 -17.09 29.40 1.70
CA LEU A 648 -17.44 28.93 3.05
C LEU A 648 -17.30 30.03 4.11
N PRO A 649 -18.09 30.01 5.20
CA PRO A 649 -18.02 31.00 6.26
C PRO A 649 -16.73 30.89 7.07
N GLY A 650 -16.12 32.04 7.40
CA GLY A 650 -14.95 32.13 8.28
C GLY A 650 -14.08 33.35 7.95
N SER A 651 -13.58 34.03 8.99
CA SER A 651 -12.81 35.27 8.87
C SER A 651 -11.39 35.10 8.32
N SER A 652 -10.84 33.87 8.33
CA SER A 652 -9.50 33.56 7.81
C SER A 652 -9.52 32.31 6.92
N PHE A 653 -8.46 32.11 6.13
CA PHE A 653 -8.27 30.86 5.37
C PHE A 653 -8.28 29.64 6.29
N GLU A 654 -7.68 29.73 7.48
CA GLU A 654 -7.67 28.63 8.46
C GLU A 654 -9.06 28.31 9.02
N ALA A 655 -9.89 29.33 9.27
CA ALA A 655 -11.27 29.14 9.71
C ALA A 655 -12.11 28.42 8.63
N ARG A 656 -12.00 28.87 7.37
CA ARG A 656 -12.72 28.25 6.23
C ARG A 656 -12.20 26.85 5.90
N LEU A 657 -10.90 26.60 6.09
CA LEU A 657 -10.28 25.28 5.94
C LEU A 657 -10.76 24.30 7.03
N LYS A 658 -10.91 24.77 8.28
CA LYS A 658 -11.51 23.99 9.38
C LYS A 658 -12.99 23.68 9.11
N GLU A 659 -13.75 24.64 8.60
CA GLU A 659 -15.16 24.42 8.23
C GLU A 659 -15.31 23.44 7.05
N LEU A 660 -14.46 23.55 6.03
CA LEU A 660 -14.39 22.57 4.94
C LEU A 660 -14.11 21.16 5.46
N PHE A 661 -13.06 21.01 6.29
CA PHE A 661 -12.69 19.72 6.85
C PHE A 661 -13.80 19.14 7.75
N ARG A 662 -14.50 19.99 8.52
CA ARG A 662 -15.66 19.60 9.34
C ARG A 662 -16.81 19.10 8.47
N LYS A 663 -17.17 19.82 7.40
CA LYS A 663 -18.22 19.42 6.46
C LYS A 663 -17.89 18.11 5.75
N LEU A 664 -16.66 17.96 5.22
CA LEU A 664 -16.19 16.71 4.61
C LEU A 664 -16.22 15.53 5.59
N SER A 665 -15.84 15.74 6.85
CA SER A 665 -15.87 14.68 7.89
C SER A 665 -17.30 14.24 8.24
N GLY A 666 -18.26 15.17 8.26
CA GLY A 666 -19.69 14.84 8.40
C GLY A 666 -20.20 14.01 7.22
N LEU A 667 -19.99 14.52 6.01
CA LEU A 667 -20.43 13.86 4.77
C LEU A 667 -19.77 12.48 4.57
N TYR A 668 -18.50 12.29 4.91
CA TYR A 668 -17.86 10.97 4.95
C TYR A 668 -18.57 9.99 5.89
N THR A 669 -19.12 10.47 7.01
CA THR A 669 -19.85 9.66 8.00
C THR A 669 -21.25 9.32 7.50
N GLU A 670 -21.95 10.29 6.91
CA GLU A 670 -23.29 10.16 6.33
C GLU A 670 -23.30 9.23 5.11
N LEU A 671 -22.28 9.35 4.25
CA LEU A 671 -22.04 8.51 3.06
C LEU A 671 -21.31 7.19 3.39
N ALA A 672 -21.18 6.83 4.68
CA ALA A 672 -20.57 5.60 5.19
C ALA A 672 -19.18 5.26 4.56
N THR A 673 -18.37 6.28 4.24
CA THR A 673 -17.09 6.11 3.56
C THR A 673 -16.06 5.48 4.50
N ASP A 674 -15.47 4.35 4.08
CA ASP A 674 -14.48 3.63 4.89
C ASP A 674 -13.30 4.51 5.33
N SER A 675 -12.85 4.32 6.56
CA SER A 675 -11.89 5.22 7.21
C SER A 675 -10.47 5.17 6.62
N SER A 676 -10.11 4.12 5.86
CA SER A 676 -8.86 4.07 5.09
C SER A 676 -8.90 4.99 3.85
N ASN A 677 -10.10 5.26 3.34
CA ASN A 677 -10.36 6.07 2.14
C ASN A 677 -10.54 7.57 2.44
N GLN A 678 -10.77 7.94 3.69
CA GLN A 678 -10.97 9.33 4.11
C GLN A 678 -9.66 10.12 4.13
N VAL A 679 -9.70 11.39 3.70
CA VAL A 679 -8.60 12.35 3.94
C VAL A 679 -8.57 12.75 5.41
N ARG A 680 -7.50 12.39 6.12
CA ARG A 680 -7.35 12.60 7.58
C ARG A 680 -6.76 13.96 7.98
N ARG A 681 -6.11 14.67 7.06
CA ARG A 681 -5.49 15.99 7.26
C ARG A 681 -5.67 16.81 5.99
N LEU A 682 -6.11 18.06 6.12
CA LEU A 682 -6.29 18.98 4.99
C LEU A 682 -5.57 20.30 5.32
N HIS A 683 -4.64 20.71 4.44
CA HIS A 683 -3.86 21.93 4.58
C HIS A 683 -4.10 22.85 3.38
N LEU A 684 -3.80 24.15 3.50
CA LEU A 684 -3.92 25.05 2.34
C LEU A 684 -2.97 24.65 1.19
N SER A 685 -1.83 24.04 1.53
CA SER A 685 -0.89 23.43 0.58
C SER A 685 -1.42 22.19 -0.13
N THR A 686 -2.52 21.58 0.35
CA THR A 686 -3.09 20.38 -0.27
C THR A 686 -3.70 20.68 -1.65
N PHE A 687 -4.14 21.91 -1.92
CA PHE A 687 -4.83 22.27 -3.18
C PHE A 687 -4.35 23.57 -3.85
N CYS A 688 -3.39 24.29 -3.27
CA CYS A 688 -2.73 25.45 -3.90
C CYS A 688 -1.38 25.77 -3.24
N GLN A 689 -0.52 26.56 -3.90
CA GLN A 689 0.71 27.07 -3.27
C GLN A 689 0.36 28.24 -2.32
N PRO A 690 0.47 28.15 -0.97
CA PRO A 690 -0.11 29.16 -0.06
C PRO A 690 0.42 30.59 -0.29
N ASN A 691 1.70 30.69 -0.63
CA ASN A 691 2.41 31.95 -0.88
C ASN A 691 2.19 32.50 -2.30
N LYS A 692 1.73 31.66 -3.24
CA LYS A 692 1.52 31.98 -4.68
C LYS A 692 0.12 31.63 -5.18
N LYS A 693 -0.87 31.60 -4.27
CA LYS A 693 -2.23 31.07 -4.50
C LYS A 693 -3.02 31.73 -5.63
N TRP A 694 -2.60 32.90 -6.12
CA TRP A 694 -3.20 33.57 -7.28
C TRP A 694 -2.29 33.49 -8.53
N ASP A 695 -1.02 33.12 -8.34
CA ASP A 695 0.07 33.07 -9.32
C ASP A 695 0.41 31.62 -9.75
N SER A 696 -0.37 30.65 -9.26
CA SER A 696 -0.27 29.22 -9.57
C SER A 696 -1.67 28.60 -9.63
N PHE A 697 -1.92 27.71 -10.58
CA PHE A 697 -3.18 26.96 -10.66
C PHE A 697 -3.41 26.08 -9.42
N PRO A 698 -4.68 25.85 -9.01
CA PRO A 698 -5.02 24.83 -8.02
C PRO A 698 -4.68 23.42 -8.51
N GLU A 699 -3.96 22.69 -7.67
CA GLU A 699 -3.41 21.36 -7.95
C GLU A 699 -3.36 20.56 -6.65
N LEU A 700 -3.76 19.29 -6.69
CA LEU A 700 -3.93 18.46 -5.50
C LEU A 700 -2.63 17.74 -5.14
N SER A 701 -2.09 17.97 -3.94
CA SER A 701 -0.84 17.37 -3.46
C SER A 701 -0.99 16.76 -2.06
N GLY A 702 -0.20 15.71 -1.77
CA GLY A 702 -0.20 15.06 -0.45
C GLY A 702 -1.46 14.25 -0.11
N VAL A 703 -2.27 13.89 -1.11
CA VAL A 703 -3.47 13.04 -0.99
C VAL A 703 -3.26 11.78 -1.81
N LYS A 704 -3.53 10.59 -1.26
CA LYS A 704 -3.39 9.33 -2.01
C LYS A 704 -4.46 9.24 -3.11
N ALA A 705 -4.12 8.73 -4.29
CA ALA A 705 -5.04 8.60 -5.43
C ALA A 705 -6.45 8.11 -5.02
N LYS A 706 -6.52 6.97 -4.32
CA LYS A 706 -7.79 6.39 -3.83
C LYS A 706 -8.62 7.36 -2.96
N GLN A 707 -7.99 8.21 -2.15
CA GLN A 707 -8.68 9.23 -1.35
C GLN A 707 -9.26 10.36 -2.22
N VAL A 708 -8.67 10.63 -3.40
CA VAL A 708 -9.24 11.57 -4.38
C VAL A 708 -10.56 11.05 -4.93
N ARG A 709 -10.64 9.75 -5.28
CA ARG A 709 -11.90 9.09 -5.69
C ARG A 709 -13.00 9.27 -4.64
N HIS A 710 -12.69 9.00 -3.38
CA HIS A 710 -13.67 9.10 -2.29
C HIS A 710 -13.94 10.53 -1.78
N LEU A 711 -13.15 11.54 -2.18
CA LEU A 711 -13.48 12.96 -1.94
C LEU A 711 -14.62 13.48 -2.83
N ILE A 712 -14.90 12.83 -3.96
CA ILE A 712 -15.83 13.33 -4.98
C ILE A 712 -17.29 13.33 -4.48
N PRO A 713 -17.85 12.26 -3.88
CA PRO A 713 -19.23 12.30 -3.40
C PRO A 713 -19.47 13.36 -2.30
N PRO A 714 -18.61 13.50 -1.25
CA PRO A 714 -18.71 14.62 -0.30
C PRO A 714 -18.63 16.01 -0.94
N LEU A 715 -17.82 16.20 -1.98
CA LEU A 715 -17.74 17.48 -2.69
C LEU A 715 -18.92 17.70 -3.65
N LEU A 716 -19.57 16.65 -4.14
CA LEU A 716 -20.83 16.74 -4.88
C LEU A 716 -22.00 17.16 -3.98
N GLU A 717 -22.16 16.54 -2.80
CA GLU A 717 -23.17 16.97 -1.82
C GLU A 717 -22.93 18.41 -1.39
N LEU A 718 -21.69 18.76 -1.05
CA LEU A 718 -21.35 20.15 -0.71
C LEU A 718 -21.43 21.11 -1.93
N SER A 719 -21.44 20.60 -3.16
CA SER A 719 -21.73 21.41 -4.35
C SER A 719 -23.22 21.73 -4.49
N GLN A 720 -24.11 20.84 -4.03
CA GLN A 720 -25.55 21.05 -4.08
C GLN A 720 -25.97 22.08 -3.01
N ASP A 721 -25.39 21.99 -1.81
CA ASP A 721 -25.48 22.97 -0.72
C ASP A 721 -25.15 24.42 -1.14
N LEU A 722 -24.12 24.58 -2.00
CA LEU A 722 -23.49 25.88 -2.28
C LEU A 722 -23.84 26.48 -3.65
N VAL A 723 -24.62 25.78 -4.48
CA VAL A 723 -25.01 26.27 -5.81
C VAL A 723 -25.95 27.47 -5.68
N ASP A 724 -25.81 28.42 -6.61
CA ASP A 724 -26.67 29.59 -6.72
C ASP A 724 -27.00 29.85 -8.19
N GLU A 725 -27.63 30.99 -8.49
CA GLU A 725 -28.04 31.32 -9.84
C GLU A 725 -26.88 31.52 -10.83
N SER A 726 -25.63 31.63 -10.36
CA SER A 726 -24.47 31.91 -11.22
C SER A 726 -24.13 30.77 -12.18
N SER A 727 -23.81 31.14 -13.42
CA SER A 727 -23.34 30.19 -14.44
C SER A 727 -22.08 29.44 -14.00
N TYR A 728 -21.19 30.07 -13.23
CA TYR A 728 -19.97 29.42 -12.71
C TYR A 728 -20.31 28.25 -11.77
N LYS A 729 -21.08 28.47 -10.70
CA LYS A 729 -21.41 27.39 -9.76
C LYS A 729 -22.27 26.30 -10.39
N LYS A 730 -23.22 26.66 -11.26
CA LYS A 730 -24.03 25.69 -12.02
C LYS A 730 -23.16 24.77 -12.89
N HIS A 731 -22.14 25.31 -13.58
CA HIS A 731 -21.19 24.49 -14.32
C HIS A 731 -20.23 23.70 -13.41
N ARG A 732 -19.86 24.24 -12.24
CA ARG A 732 -19.03 23.52 -11.25
C ARG A 732 -19.76 22.30 -10.67
N LEU A 733 -21.04 22.44 -10.34
CA LEU A 733 -21.92 21.36 -9.91
C LEU A 733 -22.04 20.27 -10.98
N GLU A 734 -22.40 20.63 -12.22
CA GLU A 734 -22.49 19.62 -13.28
C GLU A 734 -21.12 18.99 -13.60
N CYS A 735 -20.00 19.72 -13.49
CA CYS A 735 -18.67 19.14 -13.67
C CYS A 735 -18.39 18.00 -12.67
N ILE A 736 -18.59 18.23 -11.37
CA ILE A 736 -18.32 17.20 -10.34
C ILE A 736 -19.39 16.11 -10.30
N LYS A 737 -20.65 16.44 -10.60
CA LYS A 737 -21.76 15.48 -10.71
C LYS A 737 -21.54 14.47 -11.84
N ASN A 738 -21.11 14.93 -13.01
CA ASN A 738 -20.82 14.02 -14.11
C ASN A 738 -19.50 13.24 -13.85
N LEU A 739 -18.52 13.81 -13.14
CA LEU A 739 -17.37 13.04 -12.64
C LEU A 739 -17.80 11.91 -11.69
N ASN A 740 -18.68 12.19 -10.73
CA ASN A 740 -19.23 11.19 -9.82
C ASN A 740 -19.93 10.06 -10.58
N GLN A 741 -20.73 10.40 -11.60
CA GLN A 741 -21.41 9.42 -12.45
C GLN A 741 -20.48 8.52 -13.29
N MET A 742 -19.28 9.00 -13.65
CA MET A 742 -18.24 8.15 -14.24
C MET A 742 -17.73 7.12 -13.22
N TYR A 743 -17.56 7.51 -11.95
CA TYR A 743 -17.14 6.60 -10.89
C TYR A 743 -18.23 5.59 -10.50
N GLU A 744 -19.47 6.03 -10.38
CA GLU A 744 -20.63 5.16 -10.13
C GLU A 744 -20.71 4.07 -11.21
N ALA A 745 -20.59 4.42 -12.49
CA ALA A 745 -20.59 3.45 -13.58
C ALA A 745 -19.40 2.46 -13.53
N MET A 746 -18.21 2.86 -13.06
CA MET A 746 -17.06 1.95 -12.90
C MET A 746 -17.14 1.03 -11.67
N GLU A 747 -17.74 1.49 -10.58
CA GLU A 747 -17.86 0.71 -9.32
C GLU A 747 -19.09 -0.21 -9.31
N CYS A 748 -20.20 0.19 -9.97
CA CYS A 748 -21.42 -0.63 -10.09
C CYS A 748 -21.33 -1.76 -11.13
N GLN A 749 -20.23 -1.85 -11.89
CA GLN A 749 -20.08 -2.80 -13.01
C GLN A 749 -18.94 -3.81 -12.78
N GLY A 750 -19.10 -4.98 -13.41
CA GLY A 750 -18.10 -6.05 -13.44
C GLY A 750 -16.94 -5.76 -14.40
N LEU A 751 -16.26 -6.82 -14.85
CA LEU A 751 -15.21 -6.73 -15.88
C LEU A 751 -15.74 -6.19 -17.21
N HIS A 752 -16.93 -6.63 -17.61
CA HIS A 752 -17.62 -6.22 -18.84
C HIS A 752 -18.86 -5.39 -18.45
N PRO A 753 -18.86 -4.07 -18.70
CA PRO A 753 -20.03 -3.23 -18.46
C PRO A 753 -21.14 -3.50 -19.49
N ASP A 754 -22.39 -3.34 -19.06
CA ASP A 754 -23.51 -3.30 -20.01
C ASP A 754 -23.54 -2.01 -20.84
N GLU A 755 -24.23 -2.05 -21.98
CA GLU A 755 -24.33 -0.92 -22.93
C GLU A 755 -24.98 0.33 -22.30
N SER A 756 -25.88 0.18 -21.31
CA SER A 756 -26.48 1.32 -20.59
C SER A 756 -25.47 1.99 -19.66
N ALA A 757 -24.61 1.21 -19.01
CA ALA A 757 -23.52 1.72 -18.20
C ALA A 757 -22.43 2.38 -19.07
N TYR A 758 -22.13 1.82 -20.25
CA TYR A 758 -21.22 2.45 -21.22
C TYR A 758 -21.78 3.79 -21.74
N GLU A 759 -23.04 3.87 -22.16
CA GLU A 759 -23.64 5.14 -22.61
C GLU A 759 -23.75 6.16 -21.46
N GLN A 760 -24.01 5.72 -20.21
CA GLN A 760 -23.89 6.59 -19.03
C GLN A 760 -22.46 7.11 -18.86
N TYR A 761 -21.46 6.23 -18.83
CA TYR A 761 -20.06 6.59 -18.63
C TYR A 761 -19.55 7.56 -19.71
N LYS A 762 -19.86 7.28 -20.97
CA LYS A 762 -19.55 8.12 -22.14
C LYS A 762 -20.16 9.50 -22.02
N ARG A 763 -21.49 9.58 -21.83
CA ARG A 763 -22.23 10.84 -21.71
C ARG A 763 -21.76 11.68 -20.51
N SER A 764 -21.43 11.04 -19.39
CA SER A 764 -20.90 11.70 -18.20
C SER A 764 -19.47 12.20 -18.43
N THR A 765 -18.61 11.42 -19.09
CA THR A 765 -17.25 11.82 -19.47
C THR A 765 -17.26 13.08 -20.35
N GLU A 766 -18.04 13.08 -21.43
CA GLU A 766 -18.13 14.23 -22.33
C GLU A 766 -18.68 15.48 -21.64
N LYS A 767 -19.74 15.33 -20.84
CA LYS A 767 -20.29 16.44 -20.05
C LYS A 767 -19.29 16.99 -19.02
N CYS A 768 -18.59 16.13 -18.29
CA CYS A 768 -17.61 16.53 -17.28
C CYS A 768 -16.55 17.44 -17.92
N LEU A 769 -15.95 16.98 -19.03
CA LEU A 769 -14.90 17.70 -19.76
C LEU A 769 -15.42 18.98 -20.45
N LEU A 770 -16.66 19.00 -20.94
CA LEU A 770 -17.30 20.20 -21.48
C LEU A 770 -17.60 21.25 -20.39
N HIS A 771 -18.05 20.84 -19.21
CA HIS A 771 -18.25 21.74 -18.08
C HIS A 771 -16.91 22.25 -17.53
N TYR A 772 -15.89 21.39 -17.43
CA TYR A 772 -14.51 21.80 -17.13
C TYR A 772 -14.02 22.88 -18.10
N SER A 773 -14.18 22.66 -19.41
CA SER A 773 -13.79 23.62 -20.46
C SER A 773 -14.51 24.96 -20.35
N LYS A 774 -15.77 24.94 -19.90
CA LYS A 774 -16.57 26.16 -19.67
C LYS A 774 -16.09 26.92 -18.43
N LEU A 775 -15.70 26.21 -17.37
CA LEU A 775 -15.10 26.80 -16.17
C LEU A 775 -13.73 27.41 -16.46
N ALA A 776 -12.87 26.71 -17.23
CA ALA A 776 -11.60 27.25 -17.73
C ALA A 776 -11.79 28.53 -18.56
N LYS A 777 -12.77 28.57 -19.47
CA LYS A 777 -13.10 29.78 -20.25
C LYS A 777 -13.61 30.93 -19.37
N ILE A 778 -14.34 30.64 -18.28
CA ILE A 778 -14.74 31.67 -17.30
C ILE A 778 -13.49 32.20 -16.56
N ALA A 779 -12.62 31.31 -16.07
CA ALA A 779 -11.39 31.69 -15.38
C ALA A 779 -10.46 32.57 -16.26
N ILE A 780 -10.26 32.19 -17.53
CA ILE A 780 -9.52 32.98 -18.52
C ILE A 780 -10.18 34.36 -18.71
N SER A 781 -11.51 34.43 -18.85
CA SER A 781 -12.22 35.73 -18.99
C SER A 781 -12.16 36.62 -17.75
N GLN A 782 -11.82 36.06 -16.59
CA GLN A 782 -11.62 36.76 -15.32
C GLN A 782 -10.13 37.04 -15.04
N ASN A 783 -9.22 36.61 -15.93
CA ASN A 783 -7.76 36.64 -15.76
C ASN A 783 -7.28 35.98 -14.45
N ILE A 784 -7.88 34.84 -14.07
CA ILE A 784 -7.50 34.05 -12.90
C ILE A 784 -6.97 32.68 -13.28
N LEU A 785 -5.91 32.23 -12.61
CA LEU A 785 -5.29 30.92 -12.82
C LEU A 785 -6.10 29.82 -12.12
N GLN A 786 -7.19 29.39 -12.74
CA GLN A 786 -7.98 28.23 -12.32
C GLN A 786 -8.31 27.31 -13.52
N TRP A 787 -8.70 26.06 -13.22
CA TRP A 787 -9.15 25.05 -14.20
C TRP A 787 -8.13 24.77 -15.33
N ASN A 788 -6.88 24.45 -14.97
CA ASN A 788 -5.81 24.13 -15.92
C ASN A 788 -6.07 22.82 -16.69
N THR A 789 -6.06 22.88 -18.01
CA THR A 789 -6.31 21.72 -18.87
C THR A 789 -5.00 21.01 -19.24
N VAL A 790 -4.66 19.95 -18.49
CA VAL A 790 -3.53 19.06 -18.80
C VAL A 790 -3.91 17.93 -19.77
N HIS A 791 -2.91 17.37 -20.46
CA HIS A 791 -3.01 16.27 -21.44
C HIS A 791 -3.88 15.08 -20.99
N LYS A 792 -3.89 14.73 -19.70
CA LYS A 792 -4.73 13.66 -19.12
C LYS A 792 -6.23 13.84 -19.40
N HIS A 793 -6.72 15.08 -19.51
CA HIS A 793 -8.12 15.36 -19.89
C HIS A 793 -8.45 14.90 -21.32
N HIS A 794 -7.47 14.88 -22.22
CA HIS A 794 -7.63 14.31 -23.56
C HIS A 794 -7.62 12.77 -23.52
N LEU A 795 -6.73 12.16 -22.73
CA LEU A 795 -6.71 10.70 -22.54
C LEU A 795 -8.05 10.19 -21.97
N ALA A 796 -8.66 10.95 -21.06
CA ALA A 796 -10.00 10.68 -20.54
C ALA A 796 -11.09 10.61 -21.62
N CYS A 797 -10.93 11.26 -22.79
CA CYS A 797 -11.89 11.16 -23.89
C CYS A 797 -11.91 9.79 -24.58
N HIS A 798 -10.83 8.99 -24.46
CA HIS A 798 -10.75 7.65 -25.06
C HIS A 798 -11.18 6.54 -24.10
N MET A 799 -11.22 6.82 -22.79
CA MET A 799 -11.67 5.87 -21.76
C MET A 799 -13.08 5.28 -22.00
N PRO A 800 -14.08 5.98 -22.57
CA PRO A 800 -15.40 5.38 -22.81
C PRO A 800 -15.41 4.24 -23.82
N GLU A 801 -14.60 4.31 -24.88
CA GLU A 801 -14.53 3.22 -25.88
C GLU A 801 -13.80 2.01 -25.30
N GLN A 802 -12.80 2.20 -24.42
CA GLN A 802 -12.22 1.11 -23.63
C GLN A 802 -13.26 0.51 -22.68
N PHE A 803 -13.97 1.36 -21.92
CA PHE A 803 -14.96 0.97 -20.92
C PHE A 803 -16.06 0.07 -21.51
N ARG A 804 -16.44 0.28 -22.77
CA ARG A 804 -17.43 -0.56 -23.49
C ARG A 804 -17.06 -2.04 -23.57
N HIS A 805 -15.77 -2.36 -23.60
CA HIS A 805 -15.27 -3.74 -23.74
C HIS A 805 -14.60 -4.26 -22.47
N LEU A 806 -13.97 -3.38 -21.68
CA LEU A 806 -13.31 -3.71 -20.43
C LEU A 806 -13.35 -2.53 -19.45
N ASN A 807 -13.93 -2.76 -18.27
CA ASN A 807 -14.07 -1.74 -17.23
C ASN A 807 -12.71 -1.17 -16.78
N CYS A 808 -12.52 0.14 -16.99
CA CYS A 808 -11.32 0.91 -16.67
C CYS A 808 -10.84 0.84 -15.21
N ARG A 809 -11.66 0.31 -14.29
CA ARG A 809 -11.28 0.01 -12.91
C ARG A 809 -10.28 -1.15 -12.80
N PHE A 810 -10.40 -2.18 -13.65
CA PHE A 810 -9.61 -3.41 -13.56
C PHE A 810 -8.24 -3.29 -14.23
N VAL A 811 -8.08 -2.37 -15.19
CA VAL A 811 -6.81 -1.99 -15.82
C VAL A 811 -6.16 -0.75 -15.18
N SER A 812 -6.44 -0.50 -13.90
CA SER A 812 -5.81 0.56 -13.13
C SER A 812 -4.44 0.13 -12.58
N THR A 813 -3.50 1.08 -12.41
CA THR A 813 -2.15 0.80 -11.92
C THR A 813 -2.04 0.57 -10.41
N TYR A 814 -3.13 0.57 -9.63
CA TYR A 814 -3.09 0.40 -8.15
C TYR A 814 -2.32 -0.86 -7.70
N SER A 815 -2.48 -1.97 -8.42
CA SER A 815 -1.73 -3.22 -8.19
C SER A 815 -0.26 -3.08 -8.61
N GLY A 816 -0.01 -2.38 -9.70
CA GLY A 816 1.31 -2.05 -10.22
C GLY A 816 2.14 -1.21 -9.27
N GLU A 817 1.64 -0.05 -8.83
CA GLU A 817 2.27 0.82 -7.83
C GLU A 817 2.59 0.08 -6.53
N THR A 818 1.65 -0.75 -6.06
CA THR A 818 1.83 -1.58 -4.86
C THR A 818 3.00 -2.55 -5.02
N MET A 819 3.11 -3.19 -6.19
CA MET A 819 4.22 -4.09 -6.54
C MET A 819 5.54 -3.33 -6.70
N VAL A 820 5.53 -2.14 -7.28
CA VAL A 820 6.70 -1.25 -7.40
C VAL A 820 7.20 -0.86 -6.00
N GLY A 821 6.31 -0.51 -5.08
CA GLY A 821 6.66 -0.25 -3.67
C GLY A 821 7.29 -1.45 -2.97
N PHE A 822 6.79 -2.67 -3.22
CA PHE A 822 7.43 -3.90 -2.73
C PHE A 822 8.82 -4.11 -3.33
N MET A 823 8.99 -3.88 -4.64
CA MET A 823 10.27 -4.12 -5.34
C MET A 823 11.31 -3.05 -5.05
N ALA A 824 10.91 -1.79 -4.84
CA ALA A 824 11.76 -0.74 -4.30
C ALA A 824 12.24 -1.09 -2.88
N SER A 825 11.33 -1.51 -1.99
CA SER A 825 11.66 -1.94 -0.63
C SER A 825 12.64 -3.14 -0.62
N LEU A 826 12.41 -4.12 -1.50
CA LEU A 826 13.27 -5.31 -1.64
C LEU A 826 14.62 -4.98 -2.29
N GLY A 827 14.63 -4.12 -3.31
CA GLY A 827 15.83 -3.58 -3.95
C GLY A 827 16.70 -2.81 -2.97
N HIS A 828 16.10 -1.97 -2.13
CA HIS A 828 16.80 -1.24 -1.07
C HIS A 828 17.48 -2.19 -0.09
N ALA A 829 16.76 -3.24 0.33
CA ALA A 829 17.32 -4.30 1.18
C ALA A 829 18.46 -5.10 0.50
N CYS A 830 18.64 -4.99 -0.83
CA CYS A 830 19.73 -5.61 -1.59
C CYS A 830 20.96 -4.69 -1.81
N LEU A 831 20.87 -3.38 -1.55
CA LEU A 831 21.90 -2.39 -1.95
C LEU A 831 23.24 -2.49 -1.23
N ASN A 832 23.31 -3.05 -0.01
CA ASN A 832 24.52 -3.04 0.83
C ASN A 832 25.77 -3.62 0.13
N GLY A 833 26.62 -2.74 -0.40
CA GLY A 833 27.82 -3.11 -1.16
C GLY A 833 27.55 -3.75 -2.52
N THR A 834 26.36 -3.55 -3.11
CA THR A 834 25.95 -4.20 -4.37
C THR A 834 26.00 -3.22 -5.54
N PRO A 835 26.87 -3.44 -6.55
CA PRO A 835 26.80 -2.72 -7.83
C PRO A 835 25.40 -2.86 -8.48
N PRO A 836 24.85 -1.81 -9.12
CA PRO A 836 23.49 -1.81 -9.66
C PRO A 836 23.13 -3.03 -10.54
N HIS A 837 24.01 -3.43 -11.45
CA HIS A 837 23.81 -4.60 -12.31
C HIS A 837 23.72 -5.96 -11.57
N LEU A 838 24.13 -6.04 -10.30
CA LEU A 838 24.01 -7.23 -9.45
C LEU A 838 22.78 -7.18 -8.51
N VAL A 839 22.03 -6.08 -8.50
CA VAL A 839 20.77 -5.95 -7.75
C VAL A 839 19.68 -6.90 -8.28
N PRO A 840 19.42 -7.03 -9.61
CA PRO A 840 18.35 -7.89 -10.14
C PRO A 840 18.45 -9.34 -9.64
N ALA A 841 19.66 -9.90 -9.65
CA ALA A 841 19.93 -11.26 -9.18
C ALA A 841 19.60 -11.44 -7.68
N LYS A 842 19.89 -10.44 -6.84
CA LYS A 842 19.58 -10.49 -5.40
C LYS A 842 18.09 -10.28 -5.14
N VAL A 843 17.43 -9.41 -5.91
CA VAL A 843 15.98 -9.16 -5.81
C VAL A 843 15.21 -10.41 -6.22
N ALA A 844 15.48 -10.98 -7.39
CA ALA A 844 14.77 -12.15 -7.92
C ALA A 844 14.87 -13.36 -6.97
N TRP A 845 16.08 -13.77 -6.54
CA TRP A 845 16.21 -14.90 -5.60
C TRP A 845 15.49 -14.68 -4.27
N ARG A 846 15.45 -13.45 -3.74
CA ARG A 846 14.71 -13.13 -2.52
C ARG A 846 13.19 -13.05 -2.75
N TYR A 847 12.76 -12.55 -3.90
CA TYR A 847 11.35 -12.55 -4.32
C TYR A 847 10.80 -13.97 -4.39
N ARG A 848 11.55 -14.91 -5.01
CA ARG A 848 11.24 -16.35 -5.02
C ARG A 848 10.95 -16.89 -3.62
N LEU A 849 11.83 -16.63 -2.65
CA LEU A 849 11.64 -17.09 -1.28
C LEU A 849 10.45 -16.40 -0.59
N GLY A 850 10.28 -15.09 -0.78
CA GLY A 850 9.19 -14.31 -0.19
C GLY A 850 7.81 -14.78 -0.68
N LEU A 851 7.66 -15.02 -1.99
CA LEU A 851 6.42 -15.56 -2.55
C LEU A 851 6.19 -17.02 -2.11
N HIS A 852 7.23 -17.87 -2.08
CA HIS A 852 7.09 -19.25 -1.61
C HIS A 852 6.58 -19.33 -0.18
N LEU A 853 7.08 -18.48 0.73
CA LEU A 853 6.65 -18.43 2.12
C LEU A 853 5.18 -17.96 2.24
N ARG A 854 4.74 -17.01 1.39
CA ARG A 854 3.35 -16.52 1.34
C ARG A 854 2.39 -17.59 0.82
N VAL A 855 2.74 -18.27 -0.28
CA VAL A 855 1.96 -19.36 -0.85
C VAL A 855 1.84 -20.53 0.13
N THR A 856 2.95 -20.94 0.75
CA THR A 856 3.00 -22.15 1.60
C THR A 856 2.39 -21.94 3.01
N HIS A 857 2.27 -20.69 3.47
CA HIS A 857 1.82 -20.38 4.84
C HIS A 857 0.69 -19.34 4.93
N GLY A 858 0.11 -18.95 3.79
CA GLY A 858 -0.95 -17.95 3.67
C GLY A 858 -0.46 -16.51 3.64
N ASP A 859 -1.37 -15.58 3.32
CA ASP A 859 -1.09 -14.16 3.41
C ASP A 859 -0.79 -13.76 4.86
N PHE A 860 0.44 -13.32 5.12
CA PHE A 860 0.82 -12.80 6.42
C PHE A 860 0.11 -11.47 6.67
N ASP A 861 -0.92 -11.48 7.53
CA ASP A 861 -1.53 -10.25 8.05
C ASP A 861 -0.43 -9.32 8.61
N LEU A 862 -0.19 -8.25 7.87
CA LEU A 862 0.62 -7.11 8.28
C LEU A 862 -0.26 -6.25 9.18
N VAL A 863 -0.27 -6.56 10.47
CA VAL A 863 -0.93 -5.71 11.46
C VAL A 863 -0.23 -4.36 11.48
N ASP A 864 -0.91 -3.36 10.92
CA ASP A 864 -0.60 -1.94 11.08
C ASP A 864 -0.80 -1.58 12.55
N SER A 865 0.30 -1.65 13.31
CA SER A 865 0.29 -1.31 14.74
C SER A 865 0.34 0.20 14.95
N GLU A 866 -0.62 0.91 14.36
CA GLU A 866 -0.99 2.28 14.73
C GLU A 866 -2.10 2.31 15.80
N GLU A 867 -2.85 1.21 16.01
CA GLU A 867 -3.93 1.13 17.02
C GLU A 867 -3.44 1.08 18.50
N GLU A 868 -2.13 1.13 18.77
CA GLU A 868 -1.59 1.22 20.13
C GLU A 868 -0.53 2.34 20.28
N LEU A 869 -0.97 3.60 20.23
CA LEU A 869 -0.27 4.75 20.84
C LEU A 869 -1.20 5.90 21.26
#